data_AF-A0A5B9QBX8-F1
#
_entry.id   AF-A0A5B9QBX8-F1
#
_cell.length_a   1.000
_cell.length_b   1.000
_cell.length_c   1.000
_cell.angle_alpha   90.00
_cell.angle_beta   90.00
_cell.angle_gamma   90.00
#
_symmetry.space_group_name_H-M   'P 1'
#
loop_
_entity.id
_entity.type
_entity.pdbx_description
1 polymer ?
#
loop_
_entity_poly.entity_id
_entity_poly.type
_entity_poly.pdbx_seq_one_letter_code
_entity_poly.pdbx_strand_id
1 'polypeptide(L)'
;MRNLLSKFRRSACQTSRKQATAGCNVTFERLEDRRMLAATIVEADPISTGLIYEQYEGIFLEFDDIMVGLEEADNFTLINAGADELFDTADDTPIALWVDNTDEGIMVDLHLTNVEVGRYRLTVSDAITDESGDALDGDEDGNPGGDWVRVFDAIPLGPMGAEFQVNSSTIGPQDVVSNKSVAMDAAGNFVVTWSSNQNDGNGYDVYAQLYDAAGTALGGEFAISADANYHHEHSSVAMDAEGNFVVTWTRKNIQGSSHRSAFGQRYDATGTAVGAEFQIDTRMVGGSDDFPSVAMNSSGSFVVTWTDNDGSNSGVFGKLYDATGTAVGNEFQVNSHVDDSQENSSVAMDATGNFVVTWSSFGQDGSGSGVYGQLFDAAGTAVGSEFQVNTQFDGHQERPSVAMDALGNFAVTWTTESIGGVWSSVNGQRYDAAGTRVGGEFQVNSDAIENRTQRSSLAMDAAGNFVVTWSSEGGDGFSPNVSGQRYDAAGAALGGEFQINSQTFFGQRNPSVAMLDAEHYVVTWNSTGQDGGGHRGVFGQMSNPVVTIPAGSGTVYVSRIGDDVSITKDGQPVATIALESVLGITLTGAAESETFSIDIDGLNPGVLPSGITIAAGEGTGDDDTLELIGSTTVDNYDYTTGGPESGTITLDGFTVTFSEFEPIIDQLNVQNRSFSIGTPGNQTIVLGDDGGAADGFSIISDGGTGAFESVAFLPPTENLTLDAGDGDDQVIIQQTDDGFNVPVSVAGGDGNDTIDSSQANITLVLDGGGGNDTITGGAGSNVIIGGEGDDTLIDGGGTNTIVTGGGTDDIQQGSGTNTVVTDTGAGNNGPLISASAGNVAVGEGETARKTGTFFDLDETDNVTISTDFGVIAFQDTGNSGAWTWKYNAAGALPRTTVTVTADDGSGATSSLSFDVTIGAVNTAPTATGQSVEVTEDGHVAFTLVGNDAETPADSLLFTVETVPTSGSLFTPTGDRVEVGAVFSGAPTLEYQPGASRAGEGSDGFSFSVSDNDVGGALTSAAADVSVNIVQAVEDGAVTIDSDGILRIGGTTGNDRILVTRSLFTGQLRTWINGQRVGPAVAAADVSEIHAWGREGNDKIIVLGVGADTLIHGGAGNDRVIGDYRSDLIFGGAGNDRLFGSFGDDMLVGGADVDKLFGSFGDDILIGGELSETLVADDLHDALDQWSEEGLISEDLADGVLDDAAFDRVFGGFGDDWNGVS
;
A
#
# COMPACT_ATOMS: atom_id res chain seq x y z
N MET A 1 1.55 -4.41 -2.77
CA MET A 1 2.23 -3.34 -2.02
C MET A 1 3.73 -3.32 -2.36
N ARG A 2 4.12 -3.03 -3.61
CA ARG A 2 5.50 -2.63 -3.94
C ARG A 2 5.61 -1.18 -4.44
N ASN A 3 4.51 -0.41 -4.40
CA ASN A 3 4.47 0.98 -4.89
C ASN A 3 4.00 2.02 -3.85
N LEU A 4 3.96 1.69 -2.56
CA LEU A 4 3.59 2.64 -1.50
C LEU A 4 4.78 3.12 -0.64
N LEU A 5 6.01 2.74 -1.00
CA LEU A 5 7.23 3.09 -0.25
C LEU A 5 8.08 4.12 -1.00
N SER A 6 7.51 5.29 -1.29
CA SER A 6 8.32 6.46 -1.68
C SER A 6 7.96 7.76 -0.95
N LYS A 7 7.11 7.71 0.09
CA LYS A 7 6.74 8.90 0.85
C LYS A 7 6.51 8.61 2.32
N PHE A 8 7.56 8.25 3.06
CA PHE A 8 7.73 8.63 4.46
C PHE A 8 9.25 8.59 4.72
N ARG A 9 9.79 9.67 5.29
CA ARG A 9 11.17 9.77 5.78
C ARG A 9 11.08 10.11 7.27
N ARG A 10 11.91 9.45 8.11
CA ARG A 10 12.10 9.63 9.59
C ARG A 10 10.97 9.00 10.44
N SER A 11 11.08 8.38 11.62
CA SER A 11 12.12 8.03 12.63
C SER A 11 11.49 7.07 13.70
N ALA A 12 12.05 6.93 14.91
CA ALA A 12 12.18 5.71 15.75
C ALA A 12 11.17 5.41 16.85
N CYS A 13 11.14 4.13 17.25
CA CYS A 13 10.54 3.68 18.50
C CYS A 13 11.56 2.85 19.31
N GLN A 14 12.29 3.48 20.23
CA GLN A 14 12.89 2.82 21.40
C GLN A 14 12.77 3.73 22.64
N THR A 15 12.20 3.19 23.72
CA THR A 15 12.61 3.54 25.10
C THR A 15 12.46 2.35 26.05
N SER A 16 13.52 2.17 26.84
CA SER A 16 13.83 1.30 27.98
C SER A 16 12.71 0.92 28.98
N ARG A 17 12.76 -0.29 29.54
CA ARG A 17 11.90 -0.78 30.66
C ARG A 17 12.45 -0.40 32.04
N LYS A 18 11.66 0.32 32.85
CA LYS A 18 11.08 -0.15 34.14
C LYS A 18 10.37 0.98 34.93
N GLN A 19 9.25 1.43 34.41
CA GLN A 19 8.05 1.65 35.22
C GLN A 19 6.83 1.51 34.31
N ALA A 20 5.99 0.53 34.60
CA ALA A 20 4.69 0.43 33.96
C ALA A 20 3.84 1.64 34.37
N THR A 21 3.81 2.65 33.52
CA THR A 21 2.69 3.59 33.41
C THR A 21 2.55 4.02 31.95
N ALA A 22 1.63 3.33 31.26
CA ALA A 22 0.85 3.73 30.08
C ALA A 22 1.47 4.78 29.13
N GLY A 23 1.89 4.38 27.92
CA GLY A 23 2.25 5.35 26.88
C GLY A 23 2.41 4.77 25.48
N CYS A 24 3.22 3.74 25.28
CA CYS A 24 3.31 3.06 23.98
C CYS A 24 2.33 1.89 23.91
N ASN A 25 1.05 2.21 23.78
CA ASN A 25 0.05 1.22 23.39
C ASN A 25 -0.04 1.23 21.87
N VAL A 26 0.70 0.31 21.25
CA VAL A 26 0.39 -0.13 19.89
C VAL A 26 -0.67 -1.21 20.03
N THR A 27 -1.93 -0.82 19.90
CA THR A 27 -3.02 -1.80 19.90
C THR A 27 -3.35 -2.16 18.48
N PHE A 28 -3.29 -3.45 18.19
CA PHE A 28 -3.68 -4.05 16.92
C PHE A 28 -4.96 -4.85 17.16
N GLU A 29 -6.10 -4.26 16.82
CA GLU A 29 -7.40 -4.90 17.05
C GLU A 29 -8.07 -5.21 15.71
N ARG A 30 -8.59 -6.44 15.57
CA ARG A 30 -9.49 -6.76 14.48
C ARG A 30 -10.88 -6.23 14.82
N LEU A 31 -11.33 -5.25 14.07
CA LEU A 31 -12.51 -4.45 14.41
C LEU A 31 -13.84 -5.22 14.30
N GLU A 32 -13.89 -6.30 13.51
CA GLU A 32 -15.08 -7.15 13.25
C GLU A 32 -15.53 -7.97 14.48
N ASP A 33 -14.59 -8.49 15.25
CA ASP A 33 -14.88 -9.43 16.36
C ASP A 33 -14.72 -8.77 17.74
N ARG A 34 -14.18 -7.54 17.77
CA ARG A 34 -13.63 -6.89 18.99
C ARG A 34 -12.70 -7.80 19.79
N ARG A 35 -12.05 -8.76 19.11
CA ARG A 35 -10.97 -9.54 19.68
C ARG A 35 -9.73 -8.65 19.66
N MET A 36 -9.34 -8.19 20.85
CA MET A 36 -8.00 -7.67 21.05
C MET A 36 -7.03 -8.83 20.83
N LEU A 37 -6.35 -8.84 19.68
CA LEU A 37 -5.06 -9.50 19.58
C LEU A 37 -4.10 -8.57 20.31
N ALA A 38 -4.06 -8.68 21.64
CA ALA A 38 -3.08 -7.96 22.41
C ALA A 38 -1.71 -8.50 21.99
N ALA A 39 -1.00 -7.75 21.14
CA ALA A 39 0.43 -7.92 21.00
C ALA A 39 1.04 -7.59 22.36
N THR A 40 1.15 -8.61 23.20
CA THR A 40 2.07 -8.56 24.33
C THR A 40 3.44 -8.52 23.67
N ILE A 41 4.25 -7.49 23.96
CA ILE A 41 5.69 -7.56 23.71
C ILE A 41 6.20 -8.75 24.54
N VAL A 42 6.18 -9.93 23.93
CA VAL A 42 6.86 -11.11 24.42
C VAL A 42 8.31 -10.88 24.02
N GLU A 43 9.07 -10.25 24.90
CA GLU A 43 10.48 -10.62 25.01
C GLU A 43 10.49 -12.13 25.21
N ALA A 44 11.00 -12.86 24.21
CA ALA A 44 11.17 -14.29 24.28
C ALA A 44 12.31 -14.62 25.25
N ASP A 45 12.02 -14.55 26.54
CA ASP A 45 12.48 -15.54 27.50
C ASP A 45 11.42 -16.68 27.50
N PRO A 46 11.62 -17.93 28.01
CA PRO A 46 12.74 -18.47 28.79
C PRO A 46 12.96 -20.02 28.60
N ILE A 47 13.77 -20.70 29.43
CA ILE A 47 13.42 -21.89 30.26
C ILE A 47 14.67 -22.65 30.74
N SER A 48 14.82 -22.64 32.06
CA SER A 48 15.67 -23.55 32.83
C SER A 48 14.83 -24.75 33.32
N THR A 49 15.35 -25.99 33.22
CA THR A 49 15.38 -27.01 34.30
C THR A 49 15.99 -28.33 33.79
N GLY A 50 17.14 -28.69 34.36
CA GLY A 50 18.02 -29.72 33.80
C GLY A 50 17.78 -31.17 34.26
N LEU A 51 18.58 -32.07 33.69
CA LEU A 51 19.03 -33.34 34.31
C LEU A 51 20.33 -33.87 33.62
N ILE A 52 21.47 -33.64 34.29
CA ILE A 52 22.64 -34.53 34.54
C ILE A 52 23.26 -35.38 33.39
N TYR A 53 24.48 -35.05 32.92
CA TYR A 53 25.75 -35.75 33.23
C TYR A 53 26.99 -35.18 32.47
N GLU A 54 27.92 -34.64 33.26
CA GLU A 54 29.40 -34.64 33.23
C GLU A 54 30.26 -34.81 31.94
N GLN A 55 31.28 -33.94 31.88
CA GLN A 55 32.71 -34.16 31.48
C GLN A 55 33.10 -34.22 29.99
N TYR A 56 33.89 -33.25 29.51
CA TYR A 56 35.38 -33.30 29.49
C TYR A 56 36.00 -31.99 28.95
N GLU A 57 37.15 -31.64 29.53
CA GLU A 57 38.03 -30.49 29.22
C GLU A 57 38.69 -30.53 27.83
N GLY A 58 39.16 -29.36 27.34
CA GLY A 58 40.28 -29.31 26.40
C GLY A 58 40.46 -28.02 25.60
N ILE A 59 41.41 -27.18 26.02
CA ILE A 59 42.04 -26.10 25.25
C ILE A 59 42.70 -26.67 23.97
N PHE A 60 42.49 -26.05 22.80
CA PHE A 60 43.46 -26.10 21.69
C PHE A 60 43.51 -24.77 20.91
N LEU A 61 44.73 -24.23 20.84
CA LEU A 61 45.19 -23.21 19.89
C LEU A 61 45.20 -23.79 18.47
N GLU A 62 44.83 -23.00 17.47
CA GLU A 62 45.27 -23.25 16.10
C GLU A 62 45.58 -21.93 15.37
N PHE A 63 46.85 -21.79 14.99
CA PHE A 63 47.34 -20.94 13.92
C PHE A 63 47.64 -21.87 12.73
N ASP A 64 47.20 -21.52 11.52
CA ASP A 64 48.08 -21.49 10.33
C ASP A 64 47.38 -20.85 9.11
N ASP A 65 48.15 -19.96 8.47
CA ASP A 65 47.89 -19.15 7.28
C ASP A 65 47.87 -19.93 5.94
N ILE A 66 47.22 -19.39 4.90
CA ILE A 66 47.85 -18.90 3.63
C ILE A 66 46.80 -18.71 2.50
N MET A 67 46.76 -17.47 2.01
CA MET A 67 46.10 -16.95 0.82
C MET A 67 46.71 -17.42 -0.51
N VAL A 68 45.87 -17.73 -1.52
CA VAL A 68 46.14 -17.45 -2.95
C VAL A 68 44.82 -17.05 -3.62
N GLY A 69 44.71 -15.80 -4.03
CA GLY A 69 43.51 -15.25 -4.68
C GLY A 69 43.42 -15.52 -6.17
N LEU A 70 42.23 -15.27 -6.72
CA LEU A 70 41.95 -14.54 -7.96
C LEU A 70 40.42 -14.29 -8.08
N GLU A 71 40.07 -13.00 -7.99
CA GLU A 71 38.99 -12.25 -8.68
C GLU A 71 37.50 -12.65 -8.55
N GLU A 72 36.78 -11.71 -7.89
CA GLU A 72 35.41 -11.18 -8.09
C GLU A 72 34.15 -12.07 -7.92
N ALA A 73 33.21 -11.48 -7.16
CA ALA A 73 31.76 -11.73 -7.02
C ALA A 73 31.26 -12.69 -5.90
N ASP A 74 30.81 -12.04 -4.81
CA ASP A 74 29.68 -12.28 -3.90
C ASP A 74 28.86 -13.58 -3.98
N ASN A 75 28.77 -14.29 -2.82
CA ASN A 75 27.56 -14.91 -2.22
C ASN A 75 27.92 -15.99 -1.17
N PHE A 76 27.32 -15.91 0.04
CA PHE A 76 27.06 -17.06 0.96
C PHE A 76 25.96 -16.65 1.98
N THR A 77 24.71 -17.14 1.88
CA THR A 77 24.08 -18.38 2.45
C THR A 77 23.99 -18.46 3.98
N LEU A 78 22.76 -18.44 4.52
CA LEU A 78 22.40 -18.74 5.92
C LEU A 78 22.21 -20.26 6.14
N ILE A 79 22.66 -20.78 7.29
CA ILE A 79 22.44 -22.17 7.74
C ILE A 79 21.39 -22.17 8.87
N ASN A 80 20.31 -22.91 8.65
CA ASN A 80 19.25 -23.25 9.58
C ASN A 80 19.69 -24.28 10.66
N ALA A 81 19.37 -24.04 11.93
CA ALA A 81 19.41 -25.04 13.00
C ALA A 81 18.17 -24.97 13.93
N GLY A 82 17.09 -25.62 13.49
CA GLY A 82 16.19 -26.52 14.24
C GLY A 82 15.81 -26.23 15.70
N ALA A 83 14.52 -26.00 15.91
CA ALA A 83 13.83 -26.10 17.19
C ALA A 83 13.47 -27.56 17.56
N ASP A 84 13.61 -27.94 18.84
CA ASP A 84 12.76 -28.94 19.49
C ASP A 84 12.87 -28.84 21.03
N GLU A 85 11.87 -28.22 21.69
CA GLU A 85 11.00 -28.85 22.70
C GLU A 85 10.23 -27.81 23.55
N LEU A 86 8.89 -27.99 23.55
CA LEU A 86 7.88 -27.65 24.58
C LEU A 86 7.38 -26.19 24.71
N PHE A 87 6.22 -25.88 24.10
CA PHE A 87 4.92 -25.78 24.80
C PHE A 87 3.72 -25.85 23.81
N ASP A 88 2.75 -26.70 24.15
CA ASP A 88 1.43 -26.92 23.55
C ASP A 88 0.40 -26.29 24.52
N THR A 89 -0.49 -25.37 24.12
CA THR A 89 -1.88 -25.66 23.71
C THR A 89 -2.66 -24.35 23.53
N ALA A 90 -3.51 -24.32 22.49
CA ALA A 90 -4.72 -23.53 22.29
C ALA A 90 -4.62 -22.00 22.03
N ASP A 91 -4.99 -21.65 20.79
CA ASP A 91 -5.41 -20.35 20.25
C ASP A 91 -4.45 -19.16 20.41
N ASP A 92 -4.26 -18.43 19.30
CA ASP A 92 -3.46 -17.20 19.10
C ASP A 92 -1.99 -17.40 18.67
N THR A 93 -1.73 -17.19 17.37
CA THR A 93 -0.41 -17.01 16.74
C THR A 93 0.18 -15.63 17.08
N PRO A 94 1.51 -15.47 17.25
CA PRO A 94 2.11 -14.17 17.51
C PRO A 94 2.22 -13.32 16.23
N ILE A 95 1.78 -12.07 16.32
CA ILE A 95 2.18 -10.98 15.42
C ILE A 95 3.59 -10.58 15.84
N ALA A 96 4.57 -10.66 14.94
CA ALA A 96 5.93 -10.21 15.20
C ALA A 96 6.15 -8.84 14.54
N LEU A 97 6.43 -7.83 15.35
CA LEU A 97 6.91 -6.54 14.89
C LEU A 97 8.44 -6.61 14.77
N TRP A 98 8.95 -6.38 13.57
CA TRP A 98 10.37 -6.09 13.37
C TRP A 98 10.52 -4.61 13.07
N VAL A 99 11.44 -3.99 13.80
CA VAL A 99 11.80 -2.59 13.62
C VAL A 99 13.28 -2.63 13.27
N ASP A 100 13.56 -2.52 11.98
CA ASP A 100 14.94 -2.39 11.49
C ASP A 100 15.22 -0.90 11.30
N ASN A 101 16.36 -0.48 11.83
CA ASN A 101 16.84 0.88 11.74
C ASN A 101 18.00 0.87 10.74
N THR A 102 17.84 1.56 9.62
CA THR A 102 18.88 1.66 8.58
C THR A 102 19.19 3.13 8.31
N ASP A 103 20.35 3.46 7.74
CA ASP A 103 20.81 4.85 7.48
C ASP A 103 19.86 5.69 6.59
N GLU A 104 18.83 5.07 5.98
CA GLU A 104 17.81 5.75 5.18
C GLU A 104 16.49 6.04 5.95
N GLY A 105 16.39 5.66 7.23
CA GLY A 105 15.24 5.89 8.12
C GLY A 105 14.68 4.61 8.75
N ILE A 106 13.62 4.77 9.55
CA ILE A 106 13.02 3.66 10.29
C ILE A 106 11.96 2.95 9.47
N MET A 107 12.28 1.69 9.23
CA MET A 107 11.41 0.74 8.56
C MET A 107 10.76 -0.08 9.67
N VAL A 108 9.53 0.30 10.03
CA VAL A 108 8.67 -0.59 10.80
C VAL A 108 8.15 -1.64 9.83
N ASP A 109 8.83 -2.78 9.77
CA ASP A 109 8.43 -3.90 8.94
C ASP A 109 7.51 -4.81 9.75
N LEU A 110 6.21 -4.60 9.54
CA LEU A 110 5.16 -5.40 10.15
C LEU A 110 5.14 -6.77 9.46
N HIS A 111 5.86 -7.76 10.00
CA HIS A 111 5.80 -9.13 9.52
C HIS A 111 4.53 -9.82 10.03
N LEU A 112 3.46 -9.59 9.28
CA LEU A 112 2.15 -10.20 9.49
C LEU A 112 2.13 -11.60 8.84
N THR A 113 2.51 -12.62 9.60
CA THR A 113 2.32 -14.01 9.16
C THR A 113 0.96 -14.55 9.61
N ASN A 114 0.16 -15.06 8.68
CA ASN A 114 -1.19 -15.62 8.91
C ASN A 114 -2.21 -14.63 9.51
N VAL A 115 -2.23 -13.37 9.06
CA VAL A 115 -3.26 -12.40 9.46
C VAL A 115 -4.55 -12.66 8.69
N GLU A 116 -5.65 -12.89 9.41
CA GLU A 116 -6.96 -13.16 8.80
C GLU A 116 -7.50 -11.94 8.03
N VAL A 117 -8.30 -12.17 6.98
CA VAL A 117 -8.94 -11.09 6.23
C VAL A 117 -9.84 -10.29 7.17
N GLY A 118 -9.59 -9.00 7.28
CA GLY A 118 -10.43 -8.11 8.06
C GLY A 118 -9.81 -6.74 8.30
N ARG A 119 -10.62 -5.87 8.87
CA ARG A 119 -10.19 -4.52 9.23
C ARG A 119 -9.42 -4.53 10.54
N TYR A 120 -8.19 -4.01 10.49
CA TYR A 120 -7.35 -3.85 11.67
C TYR A 120 -7.21 -2.38 12.00
N ARG A 121 -7.35 -2.08 13.29
CA ARG A 121 -7.00 -0.78 13.83
C ARG A 121 -5.66 -0.91 14.50
N LEU A 122 -4.69 -0.20 13.95
CA LEU A 122 -3.45 0.11 14.62
C LEU A 122 -3.65 1.47 15.28
N THR A 123 -3.94 1.44 16.57
CA THR A 123 -3.86 2.66 17.37
C THR A 123 -2.45 2.72 17.91
N VAL A 124 -1.72 3.74 17.50
CA VAL A 124 -0.48 4.14 18.13
C VAL A 124 -0.86 5.26 19.08
N SER A 125 -0.84 4.93 20.37
CA SER A 125 -1.11 5.89 21.43
C SER A 125 -0.18 7.10 21.31
N ASP A 126 -0.75 8.27 21.61
CA ASP A 126 -0.29 9.67 21.50
C ASP A 126 1.04 10.04 22.21
N ALA A 127 2.02 9.14 22.19
CA ALA A 127 3.31 9.31 22.85
C ALA A 127 4.49 9.29 21.84
N ILE A 128 4.20 9.19 20.54
CA ILE A 128 5.22 9.23 19.49
C ILE A 128 5.14 10.59 18.79
N THR A 129 6.23 11.34 18.93
CA THR A 129 6.43 12.67 18.35
C THR A 129 7.49 12.57 17.27
N ASP A 130 7.48 13.48 16.30
CA ASP A 130 8.58 13.61 15.37
C ASP A 130 9.83 14.24 16.06
N GLU A 131 10.90 14.41 15.30
CA GLU A 131 12.14 15.03 15.81
C GLU A 131 11.95 16.52 16.23
N SER A 132 10.79 17.11 15.93
CA SER A 132 10.38 18.50 16.22
C SER A 132 9.42 18.60 17.42
N GLY A 133 9.14 17.49 18.10
CA GLY A 133 8.19 17.44 19.22
C GLY A 133 6.72 17.53 18.81
N ASP A 134 6.42 17.50 17.52
CA ASP A 134 5.05 17.50 17.02
C ASP A 134 4.47 16.09 17.17
N ALA A 135 3.26 16.00 17.74
CA ALA A 135 2.56 14.73 17.84
C ALA A 135 2.34 14.17 16.43
N LEU A 136 2.67 12.90 16.22
CA LEU A 136 2.44 12.24 14.93
C LEU A 136 0.96 11.84 14.80
N ASP A 137 0.02 12.77 14.94
CA ASP A 137 -1.44 12.52 14.89
C ASP A 137 -2.06 12.72 13.49
N GLY A 138 -1.28 13.25 12.54
CA GLY A 138 -1.52 13.09 11.11
C GLY A 138 -2.37 14.17 10.44
N ASP A 139 -2.58 15.32 11.09
CA ASP A 139 -3.24 16.49 10.50
C ASP A 139 -2.29 17.68 10.21
N GLU A 140 -0.99 17.53 10.47
CA GLU A 140 0.08 18.54 10.26
C GLU A 140 -0.22 19.90 10.93
N ASP A 141 -0.96 19.91 12.05
CA ASP A 141 -1.36 21.16 12.72
C ASP A 141 -0.42 21.64 13.85
N GLY A 142 0.52 20.78 14.28
CA GLY A 142 1.55 21.10 15.28
C GLY A 142 1.04 21.26 16.71
N ASN A 143 -0.17 20.79 17.05
CA ASN A 143 -0.65 20.69 18.44
C ASN A 143 -0.94 19.24 18.81
N PRO A 144 -0.67 18.81 20.07
CA PRO A 144 -1.03 17.47 20.51
C PRO A 144 -2.56 17.33 20.60
N GLY A 145 -3.14 16.54 19.67
CA GLY A 145 -4.56 16.60 19.33
C GLY A 145 -5.28 15.28 19.02
N GLY A 146 -4.70 14.09 19.19
CA GLY A 146 -5.46 12.82 19.16
C GLY A 146 -4.64 11.56 18.83
N ASP A 147 -5.02 10.38 19.37
CA ASP A 147 -4.34 9.11 19.08
C ASP A 147 -4.20 8.86 17.55
N TRP A 148 -3.00 8.50 17.08
CA TRP A 148 -2.79 8.13 15.69
C TRP A 148 -3.41 6.77 15.43
N VAL A 149 -4.58 6.82 14.79
CA VAL A 149 -5.38 5.65 14.46
C VAL A 149 -5.25 5.45 12.96
N ARG A 150 -4.36 4.55 12.55
CA ARG A 150 -4.42 3.98 11.19
C ARG A 150 -5.27 2.75 11.25
N VAL A 151 -6.45 2.89 10.65
CA VAL A 151 -7.19 1.74 10.19
C VAL A 151 -6.54 1.33 8.87
N PHE A 152 -6.17 0.06 8.79
CA PHE A 152 -5.73 -0.52 7.53
C PHE A 152 -6.33 -1.92 7.41
N ASP A 153 -6.68 -2.26 6.20
CA ASP A 153 -7.18 -3.58 5.89
C ASP A 153 -5.99 -4.48 5.56
N ALA A 154 -5.91 -5.62 6.24
CA ALA A 154 -5.01 -6.68 5.80
C ALA A 154 -5.68 -7.34 4.59
N ILE A 155 -5.39 -6.81 3.40
CA ILE A 155 -5.91 -7.28 2.12
C ILE A 155 -4.83 -8.10 1.40
N PRO A 156 -5.19 -9.17 0.69
CA PRO A 156 -4.24 -9.87 -0.17
C PRO A 156 -3.58 -8.88 -1.14
N LEU A 157 -2.27 -8.99 -1.34
CA LEU A 157 -1.63 -8.31 -2.45
C LEU A 157 -2.14 -8.93 -3.74
N GLY A 158 -2.96 -8.19 -4.48
CA GLY A 158 -3.67 -8.65 -5.68
C GLY A 158 -5.18 -8.77 -5.41
N PRO A 159 -6.06 -8.45 -6.37
CA PRO A 159 -7.51 -8.40 -6.20
C PRO A 159 -8.09 -9.80 -6.14
N MET A 160 -7.75 -10.56 -5.08
CA MET A 160 -8.16 -11.93 -4.89
C MET A 160 -9.01 -12.05 -3.63
N GLY A 161 -10.18 -12.70 -3.76
CA GLY A 161 -11.10 -13.00 -2.66
C GLY A 161 -10.50 -13.97 -1.63
N ALA A 162 -11.30 -14.37 -0.63
CA ALA A 162 -10.82 -15.28 0.40
C ALA A 162 -10.39 -16.65 -0.18
N GLU A 163 -9.36 -17.25 0.42
CA GLU A 163 -9.01 -18.64 0.12
C GLU A 163 -10.11 -19.60 0.55
N PHE A 164 -10.34 -20.64 -0.23
CA PHE A 164 -11.25 -21.72 0.10
C PHE A 164 -10.59 -23.08 -0.09
N GLN A 165 -10.95 -24.02 0.77
CA GLN A 165 -10.55 -25.42 0.63
C GLN A 165 -11.43 -26.09 -0.43
N VAL A 166 -10.78 -26.74 -1.40
CA VAL A 166 -11.47 -27.46 -2.47
C VAL A 166 -11.93 -28.83 -1.98
N ASN A 167 -11.04 -29.57 -1.32
CA ASN A 167 -11.32 -30.93 -0.87
C ASN A 167 -12.08 -30.98 0.47
N SER A 168 -13.13 -31.79 0.58
CA SER A 168 -13.89 -32.02 1.83
C SER A 168 -13.31 -33.15 2.68
N SER A 169 -12.62 -34.10 2.05
CA SER A 169 -11.92 -35.19 2.74
C SER A 169 -10.49 -34.80 3.08
N THR A 170 -10.12 -34.94 4.35
CA THR A 170 -8.76 -34.72 4.87
C THR A 170 -8.04 -36.03 5.20
N ILE A 171 -8.63 -37.19 4.85
CA ILE A 171 -8.07 -38.51 5.15
C ILE A 171 -7.04 -38.87 4.09
N GLY A 172 -5.79 -39.03 4.51
CA GLY A 172 -4.68 -39.41 3.64
C GLY A 172 -4.28 -38.32 2.64
N PRO A 173 -3.23 -38.54 1.83
CA PRO A 173 -2.71 -37.51 0.94
C PRO A 173 -3.69 -37.13 -0.19
N GLN A 174 -4.02 -35.84 -0.30
CA GLN A 174 -4.81 -35.28 -1.42
C GLN A 174 -3.91 -34.73 -2.55
N ASP A 175 -2.61 -34.95 -2.43
CA ASP A 175 -1.63 -34.87 -3.52
C ASP A 175 -0.26 -35.40 -3.09
N VAL A 176 0.29 -36.38 -3.79
CA VAL A 176 1.74 -36.69 -3.69
C VAL A 176 2.38 -36.75 -5.08
N VAL A 177 1.61 -36.58 -6.17
CA VAL A 177 2.12 -36.88 -7.52
C VAL A 177 1.45 -36.08 -8.67
N SER A 178 0.28 -35.47 -8.49
CA SER A 178 -0.55 -34.97 -9.61
C SER A 178 -0.44 -33.47 -9.90
N ASN A 179 -0.53 -33.08 -11.17
CA ASN A 179 -1.00 -31.74 -11.52
C ASN A 179 -2.47 -31.62 -11.12
N LYS A 180 -2.78 -30.56 -10.37
CA LYS A 180 -4.15 -30.06 -10.25
C LYS A 180 -4.51 -29.37 -11.55
N SER A 181 -5.77 -29.46 -11.95
CA SER A 181 -6.25 -28.81 -13.15
C SER A 181 -7.60 -28.18 -12.84
N VAL A 182 -7.71 -26.89 -13.17
CA VAL A 182 -8.95 -26.12 -13.11
C VAL A 182 -9.33 -25.70 -14.53
N ALA A 183 -10.62 -25.69 -14.81
CA ALA A 183 -11.19 -25.17 -16.05
C ALA A 183 -12.46 -24.37 -15.73
N MET A 184 -12.73 -23.35 -16.53
CA MET A 184 -13.80 -22.38 -16.32
C MET A 184 -14.62 -22.21 -17.61
N ASP A 185 -15.92 -22.01 -17.47
CA ASP A 185 -16.84 -21.73 -18.59
C ASP A 185 -16.98 -20.22 -18.85
N ALA A 186 -17.75 -19.87 -19.88
CA ALA A 186 -17.98 -18.48 -20.27
C ALA A 186 -18.88 -17.69 -19.29
N ALA A 187 -19.47 -18.35 -18.30
CA ALA A 187 -20.26 -17.73 -17.23
C ALA A 187 -19.47 -17.59 -15.92
N GLY A 188 -18.21 -18.04 -15.90
CA GLY A 188 -17.35 -18.01 -14.71
C GLY A 188 -17.49 -19.21 -13.79
N ASN A 189 -18.36 -20.19 -14.09
CA ASN A 189 -18.43 -21.43 -13.31
C ASN A 189 -17.18 -22.27 -13.60
N PHE A 190 -16.68 -22.99 -12.60
CA PHE A 190 -15.43 -23.73 -12.74
C PHE A 190 -15.47 -25.11 -12.10
N VAL A 191 -14.60 -25.99 -12.60
CA VAL A 191 -14.38 -27.33 -12.05
C VAL A 191 -12.92 -27.48 -11.66
N VAL A 192 -12.69 -28.05 -10.48
CA VAL A 192 -11.35 -28.38 -9.99
C VAL A 192 -11.21 -29.90 -9.94
N THR A 193 -10.08 -30.43 -10.43
CA THR A 193 -9.77 -31.86 -10.39
C THR A 193 -8.48 -32.15 -9.61
N TRP A 194 -8.47 -33.25 -8.85
CA TRP A 194 -7.31 -33.65 -8.06
C TRP A 194 -7.19 -35.16 -7.82
N SER A 195 -5.98 -35.65 -7.53
CA SER A 195 -5.76 -37.03 -7.06
C SER A 195 -5.78 -37.14 -5.53
N SER A 196 -6.58 -38.06 -5.00
CA SER A 196 -6.72 -38.34 -3.57
C SER A 196 -6.40 -39.80 -3.25
N ASN A 197 -5.61 -40.04 -2.20
CA ASN A 197 -5.44 -41.36 -1.61
C ASN A 197 -6.08 -41.37 -0.22
N GLN A 198 -7.30 -41.92 -0.16
CA GLN A 198 -8.12 -41.95 1.04
C GLN A 198 -7.63 -42.97 2.11
N ASN A 199 -6.42 -43.53 1.97
CA ASN A 199 -5.86 -44.57 2.84
C ASN A 199 -6.76 -45.81 2.99
N ASP A 200 -7.60 -46.08 2.01
CA ASP A 200 -8.57 -47.18 1.97
C ASP A 200 -7.99 -48.50 1.46
N GLY A 201 -6.71 -48.50 1.08
CA GLY A 201 -5.99 -49.64 0.50
C GLY A 201 -6.09 -49.75 -1.03
N ASN A 202 -6.79 -48.84 -1.70
CA ASN A 202 -6.96 -48.79 -3.16
C ASN A 202 -5.98 -47.83 -3.86
N GLY A 203 -5.28 -46.99 -3.10
CA GLY A 203 -4.28 -46.02 -3.58
C GLY A 203 -4.90 -44.71 -4.09
N TYR A 204 -4.30 -44.06 -5.10
CA TYR A 204 -4.78 -42.76 -5.60
C TYR A 204 -5.96 -42.93 -6.57
N ASP A 205 -6.97 -42.06 -6.42
CA ASP A 205 -8.11 -41.87 -7.33
C ASP A 205 -8.27 -40.40 -7.69
N VAL A 206 -8.91 -40.09 -8.83
CA VAL A 206 -9.17 -38.69 -9.25
C VAL A 206 -10.57 -38.25 -8.81
N TYR A 207 -10.67 -37.06 -8.24
CA TYR A 207 -11.88 -36.40 -7.76
C TYR A 207 -12.12 -35.07 -8.48
N ALA A 208 -13.36 -34.61 -8.43
CA ALA A 208 -13.75 -33.28 -8.89
C ALA A 208 -14.80 -32.63 -8.00
N GLN A 209 -14.81 -31.30 -8.02
CA GLN A 209 -15.81 -30.44 -7.42
C GLN A 209 -16.13 -29.29 -8.39
N LEU A 210 -17.42 -29.00 -8.55
CA LEU A 210 -17.93 -27.88 -9.34
C LEU A 210 -18.20 -26.68 -8.44
N TYR A 211 -18.06 -25.49 -9.00
CA TYR A 211 -18.31 -24.21 -8.35
C TYR A 211 -19.04 -23.28 -9.31
N ASP A 212 -19.90 -22.41 -8.77
CA ASP A 212 -20.44 -21.28 -9.53
C ASP A 212 -19.42 -20.14 -9.63
N ALA A 213 -19.76 -19.11 -10.40
CA ALA A 213 -18.92 -17.92 -10.58
C ALA A 213 -18.63 -17.13 -9.29
N ALA A 214 -19.40 -17.36 -8.22
CA ALA A 214 -19.16 -16.78 -6.90
C ALA A 214 -18.30 -17.68 -5.99
N GLY A 215 -17.83 -18.83 -6.50
CA GLY A 215 -17.06 -19.82 -5.75
C GLY A 215 -17.88 -20.66 -4.78
N THR A 216 -19.20 -20.70 -4.93
CA THR A 216 -20.05 -21.61 -4.16
C THR A 216 -20.01 -23.00 -4.77
N ALA A 217 -19.71 -24.01 -3.95
CA ALA A 217 -19.69 -25.41 -4.40
C ALA A 217 -21.07 -25.86 -4.93
N LEU A 218 -21.11 -26.31 -6.18
CA LEU A 218 -22.28 -26.87 -6.84
C LEU A 218 -22.33 -28.39 -6.63
N GLY A 219 -23.20 -28.83 -5.73
CA GLY A 219 -23.28 -30.24 -5.35
C GLY A 219 -22.10 -30.67 -4.46
N GLY A 220 -21.93 -31.98 -4.30
CA GLY A 220 -20.83 -32.55 -3.52
C GLY A 220 -19.75 -33.16 -4.40
N GLU A 221 -18.59 -33.41 -3.79
CA GLU A 221 -17.44 -34.03 -4.45
C GLU A 221 -17.78 -35.40 -5.02
N PHE A 222 -17.20 -35.72 -6.17
CA PHE A 222 -17.40 -37.01 -6.81
C PHE A 222 -16.11 -37.54 -7.43
N ALA A 223 -15.96 -38.86 -7.42
CA ALA A 223 -14.86 -39.54 -8.07
C ALA A 223 -15.06 -39.55 -9.60
N ILE A 224 -13.99 -39.24 -10.34
CA ILE A 224 -13.98 -39.26 -11.80
C ILE A 224 -14.03 -40.70 -12.32
N SER A 225 -13.28 -41.61 -11.71
CA SER A 225 -13.34 -43.04 -12.01
C SER A 225 -13.68 -43.83 -10.75
N ALA A 226 -14.50 -44.88 -10.93
CA ALA A 226 -14.91 -45.79 -9.84
C ALA A 226 -14.20 -47.16 -9.90
N ASP A 227 -13.18 -47.33 -10.76
CA ASP A 227 -12.49 -48.62 -10.91
C ASP A 227 -11.42 -48.86 -9.83
N ALA A 228 -11.86 -49.44 -8.72
CA ALA A 228 -11.01 -49.80 -7.58
C ALA A 228 -9.89 -50.83 -7.87
N ASN A 229 -9.72 -51.32 -9.11
CA ASN A 229 -8.61 -52.21 -9.47
C ASN A 229 -7.36 -51.46 -9.98
N TYR A 230 -7.43 -50.14 -10.09
CA TYR A 230 -6.39 -49.30 -10.67
C TYR A 230 -6.14 -48.06 -9.80
N HIS A 231 -4.91 -47.56 -9.84
CA HIS A 231 -4.59 -46.22 -9.37
C HIS A 231 -4.84 -45.23 -10.51
N HIS A 232 -5.43 -44.08 -10.18
CA HIS A 232 -5.71 -42.98 -11.10
C HIS A 232 -4.96 -41.73 -10.61
N GLU A 233 -4.06 -41.22 -11.46
CA GLU A 233 -3.15 -40.12 -11.14
C GLU A 233 -3.00 -39.16 -12.32
N HIS A 234 -2.56 -37.92 -12.06
CA HIS A 234 -2.26 -36.89 -13.07
C HIS A 234 -3.43 -36.49 -13.97
N SER A 235 -4.42 -35.79 -13.40
CA SER A 235 -5.59 -35.33 -14.14
C SER A 235 -5.35 -34.03 -14.91
N SER A 236 -6.01 -33.89 -16.05
CA SER A 236 -6.15 -32.64 -16.80
C SER A 236 -7.61 -32.47 -17.22
N VAL A 237 -8.16 -31.27 -17.05
CA VAL A 237 -9.56 -30.94 -17.36
C VAL A 237 -9.64 -29.80 -18.37
N ALA A 238 -10.60 -29.90 -19.29
CA ALA A 238 -10.99 -28.83 -20.19
C ALA A 238 -12.52 -28.72 -20.25
N MET A 239 -13.03 -27.51 -20.40
CA MET A 239 -14.46 -27.18 -20.32
C MET A 239 -14.88 -26.37 -21.55
N ASP A 240 -16.10 -26.60 -22.04
CA ASP A 240 -16.71 -25.80 -23.11
C ASP A 240 -17.49 -24.59 -22.57
N ALA A 241 -17.99 -23.75 -23.47
CA ALA A 241 -18.67 -22.51 -23.10
C ALA A 241 -20.01 -22.75 -22.35
N GLU A 242 -20.60 -23.93 -22.48
CA GLU A 242 -21.83 -24.34 -21.79
C GLU A 242 -21.56 -25.07 -20.46
N GLY A 243 -20.30 -25.21 -20.04
CA GLY A 243 -19.90 -25.85 -18.80
C GLY A 243 -19.76 -27.37 -18.88
N ASN A 244 -19.93 -28.01 -20.04
CA ASN A 244 -19.59 -29.43 -20.18
C ASN A 244 -18.08 -29.60 -20.20
N PHE A 245 -17.58 -30.68 -19.62
CA PHE A 245 -16.14 -30.85 -19.44
C PHE A 245 -15.68 -32.27 -19.70
N VAL A 246 -14.39 -32.41 -20.01
CA VAL A 246 -13.70 -33.69 -20.13
C VAL A 246 -12.56 -33.73 -19.13
N VAL A 247 -12.44 -34.84 -18.42
CA VAL A 247 -11.29 -35.11 -17.54
C VAL A 247 -10.49 -36.24 -18.16
N THR A 248 -9.18 -36.05 -18.23
CA THR A 248 -8.20 -37.07 -18.65
C THR A 248 -7.28 -37.40 -17.48
N TRP A 249 -6.79 -38.64 -17.39
CA TRP A 249 -5.91 -39.09 -16.31
C TRP A 249 -5.05 -40.29 -16.73
N THR A 250 -4.02 -40.56 -15.93
CA THR A 250 -3.17 -41.74 -16.05
C THR A 250 -3.73 -42.88 -15.20
N ARG A 251 -3.86 -44.06 -15.78
CA ARG A 251 -4.32 -45.28 -15.11
C ARG A 251 -3.19 -46.30 -14.96
N LYS A 252 -3.02 -46.84 -13.75
CA LYS A 252 -1.96 -47.78 -13.38
C LYS A 252 -2.50 -49.00 -12.63
N ASN A 253 -2.03 -50.21 -12.95
CA ASN A 253 -2.57 -51.44 -12.36
C ASN A 253 -2.05 -51.70 -10.93
N ILE A 254 -2.95 -51.97 -9.97
CA ILE A 254 -2.63 -52.22 -8.55
C ILE A 254 -1.75 -53.47 -8.32
N GLN A 255 -1.74 -54.44 -9.24
CA GLN A 255 -0.99 -55.71 -9.08
C GLN A 255 0.52 -55.64 -9.44
N GLY A 256 1.11 -54.44 -9.47
CA GLY A 256 2.58 -54.26 -9.61
C GLY A 256 3.11 -54.29 -11.04
N SER A 257 2.29 -53.98 -12.04
CA SER A 257 2.78 -53.77 -13.41
C SER A 257 3.22 -52.30 -13.58
N SER A 258 4.36 -52.05 -14.22
CA SER A 258 4.84 -50.70 -14.55
C SER A 258 4.08 -50.03 -15.72
N HIS A 259 2.97 -50.62 -16.18
CA HIS A 259 2.21 -50.10 -17.32
C HIS A 259 1.28 -48.97 -16.88
N ARG A 260 1.34 -47.86 -17.61
CA ARG A 260 0.49 -46.68 -17.49
C ARG A 260 -0.24 -46.50 -18.83
N SER A 261 -1.49 -46.05 -18.79
CA SER A 261 -2.29 -45.73 -19.98
C SER A 261 -3.11 -44.47 -19.75
N ALA A 262 -3.36 -43.71 -20.80
CA ALA A 262 -4.14 -42.47 -20.75
C ALA A 262 -5.63 -42.79 -20.92
N PHE A 263 -6.45 -42.28 -20.00
CA PHE A 263 -7.90 -42.46 -19.99
C PHE A 263 -8.62 -41.12 -19.94
N GLY A 264 -9.89 -41.11 -20.37
CA GLY A 264 -10.75 -39.95 -20.27
C GLY A 264 -12.22 -40.29 -20.04
N GLN A 265 -12.96 -39.31 -19.51
CA GLN A 265 -14.40 -39.34 -19.30
C GLN A 265 -14.98 -37.94 -19.50
N ARG A 266 -16.16 -37.88 -20.14
CA ARG A 266 -16.91 -36.64 -20.35
C ARG A 266 -17.99 -36.48 -19.28
N TYR A 267 -18.30 -35.24 -18.97
CA TYR A 267 -19.34 -34.83 -18.04
C TYR A 267 -20.14 -33.68 -18.64
N ASP A 268 -21.42 -33.60 -18.28
CA ASP A 268 -22.22 -32.39 -18.50
C ASP A 268 -21.94 -31.33 -17.43
N ALA A 269 -22.50 -30.13 -17.61
CA ALA A 269 -22.36 -29.00 -16.68
C ALA A 269 -22.84 -29.28 -15.25
N THR A 270 -23.56 -30.38 -15.00
CA THR A 270 -24.00 -30.78 -13.65
C THR A 270 -23.03 -31.76 -12.98
N GLY A 271 -21.95 -32.15 -13.67
CA GLY A 271 -21.05 -33.20 -13.21
C GLY A 271 -21.56 -34.62 -13.48
N THR A 272 -22.56 -34.80 -14.33
CA THR A 272 -23.06 -36.14 -14.67
C THR A 272 -22.26 -36.71 -15.83
N ALA A 273 -21.75 -37.95 -15.66
CA ALA A 273 -20.95 -38.61 -16.70
C ALA A 273 -21.74 -38.84 -18.01
N VAL A 274 -21.17 -38.40 -19.13
CA VAL A 274 -21.71 -38.56 -20.49
C VAL A 274 -20.93 -39.65 -21.23
N GLY A 275 -21.57 -40.81 -21.43
CA GLY A 275 -20.92 -41.96 -22.03
C GLY A 275 -20.07 -42.77 -21.04
N ALA A 276 -19.24 -43.68 -21.55
CA ALA A 276 -18.37 -44.52 -20.75
C ALA A 276 -16.92 -44.04 -20.81
N GLU A 277 -16.14 -44.38 -19.78
CA GLU A 277 -14.69 -44.14 -19.77
C GLU A 277 -14.06 -44.74 -21.02
N PHE A 278 -13.13 -44.01 -21.62
CA PHE A 278 -12.45 -44.43 -22.85
C PHE A 278 -10.94 -44.36 -22.68
N GLN A 279 -10.25 -45.35 -23.24
CA GLN A 279 -8.79 -45.34 -23.35
C GLN A 279 -8.37 -44.48 -24.56
N ILE A 280 -7.34 -43.67 -24.36
CA ILE A 280 -6.82 -42.72 -25.35
C ILE A 280 -5.67 -43.33 -26.14
N ASP A 281 -4.71 -43.94 -25.45
CA ASP A 281 -3.54 -44.60 -26.04
C ASP A 281 -3.90 -45.94 -26.68
N THR A 282 -3.26 -46.28 -27.81
CA THR A 282 -3.45 -47.59 -28.44
C THR A 282 -2.45 -48.66 -27.98
N ARG A 283 -1.40 -48.28 -27.23
CA ARG A 283 -0.28 -49.16 -26.88
C ARG A 283 0.10 -49.06 -25.40
N MET A 284 0.09 -50.21 -24.70
CA MET A 284 0.68 -50.34 -23.37
C MET A 284 2.20 -50.55 -23.50
N VAL A 285 3.00 -49.50 -23.33
CA VAL A 285 4.46 -49.62 -23.18
C VAL A 285 4.85 -49.17 -21.78
N GLY A 286 5.79 -49.88 -21.15
CA GLY A 286 6.32 -49.47 -19.86
C GLY A 286 7.43 -48.44 -20.05
N GLY A 287 7.35 -47.29 -19.40
CA GLY A 287 8.56 -46.53 -19.05
C GLY A 287 8.57 -45.01 -19.07
N SER A 288 7.54 -44.27 -19.50
CA SER A 288 7.56 -42.80 -19.40
C SER A 288 6.79 -42.29 -18.17
N ASP A 289 7.31 -41.21 -17.55
CA ASP A 289 6.81 -40.62 -16.30
C ASP A 289 5.86 -39.42 -16.52
N ASP A 290 5.22 -39.28 -17.69
CA ASP A 290 4.49 -38.07 -18.09
C ASP A 290 2.98 -38.22 -18.33
N PHE A 291 2.29 -37.07 -18.28
CA PHE A 291 0.85 -36.92 -18.00
C PHE A 291 0.02 -36.53 -19.22
N PRO A 292 -1.25 -36.98 -19.35
CA PRO A 292 -2.12 -36.51 -20.41
C PRO A 292 -2.49 -35.03 -20.21
N SER A 293 -2.48 -34.26 -21.31
CA SER A 293 -2.93 -32.87 -21.35
C SER A 293 -4.06 -32.73 -22.37
N VAL A 294 -5.15 -32.06 -21.99
CA VAL A 294 -6.34 -31.87 -22.82
C VAL A 294 -6.66 -30.39 -23.04
N ALA A 295 -7.05 -30.05 -24.27
CA ALA A 295 -7.62 -28.76 -24.63
C ALA A 295 -8.92 -28.94 -25.41
N MET A 296 -9.89 -28.07 -25.19
CA MET A 296 -11.23 -28.14 -25.76
C MET A 296 -11.62 -26.78 -26.34
N ASN A 297 -12.29 -26.77 -27.49
CA ASN A 297 -12.87 -25.55 -28.05
C ASN A 297 -14.27 -25.29 -27.48
N SER A 298 -14.80 -24.09 -27.73
CA SER A 298 -16.13 -23.67 -27.24
C SER A 298 -17.29 -24.54 -27.74
N SER A 299 -17.09 -25.38 -28.76
CA SER A 299 -18.10 -26.33 -29.26
C SER A 299 -17.98 -27.74 -28.66
N GLY A 300 -17.05 -27.95 -27.72
CA GLY A 300 -16.83 -29.21 -27.02
C GLY A 300 -15.93 -30.22 -27.74
N SER A 301 -15.37 -29.90 -28.91
CA SER A 301 -14.37 -30.77 -29.56
C SER A 301 -13.02 -30.60 -28.87
N PHE A 302 -12.26 -31.67 -28.73
CA PHE A 302 -11.05 -31.67 -27.89
C PHE A 302 -9.92 -32.50 -28.46
N VAL A 303 -8.70 -32.15 -28.04
CA VAL A 303 -7.46 -32.88 -28.35
C VAL A 303 -6.83 -33.35 -27.04
N VAL A 304 -6.28 -34.55 -27.04
CA VAL A 304 -5.47 -35.04 -25.92
C VAL A 304 -4.06 -35.34 -26.41
N THR A 305 -3.07 -34.92 -25.64
CA THR A 305 -1.65 -35.20 -25.85
C THR A 305 -1.08 -35.99 -24.68
N TRP A 306 -0.11 -36.85 -24.93
CA TRP A 306 0.57 -37.66 -23.91
C TRP A 306 1.95 -38.09 -24.41
N THR A 307 2.79 -38.61 -23.51
CA THR A 307 4.11 -39.14 -23.85
C THR A 307 4.09 -40.66 -23.89
N ASP A 308 4.61 -41.27 -24.95
CA ASP A 308 4.79 -42.73 -25.09
C ASP A 308 6.13 -43.03 -25.78
N ASN A 309 6.53 -44.30 -25.87
CA ASN A 309 7.76 -44.69 -26.53
C ASN A 309 7.68 -44.55 -28.05
N ASP A 310 8.50 -43.66 -28.61
CA ASP A 310 8.59 -43.41 -30.05
C ASP A 310 9.59 -44.32 -30.80
N GLY A 311 10.27 -45.20 -30.07
CA GLY A 311 11.29 -46.11 -30.56
C GLY A 311 12.72 -45.76 -30.13
N SER A 312 12.96 -44.55 -29.61
CA SER A 312 14.21 -44.16 -28.94
C SER A 312 14.02 -44.20 -27.42
N ASN A 313 13.35 -43.21 -26.85
CA ASN A 313 12.95 -43.14 -25.44
C ASN A 313 11.49 -42.68 -25.33
N SER A 314 11.24 -41.42 -25.01
CA SER A 314 9.93 -40.80 -24.83
C SER A 314 9.65 -39.86 -26.01
N GLY A 315 8.49 -39.96 -26.64
CA GLY A 315 8.00 -39.04 -27.66
C GLY A 315 6.58 -38.57 -27.36
N VAL A 316 6.16 -37.46 -27.97
CA VAL A 316 4.86 -36.84 -27.74
C VAL A 316 3.85 -37.32 -28.78
N PHE A 317 2.69 -37.78 -28.34
CA PHE A 317 1.61 -38.30 -29.16
C PHE A 317 0.32 -37.51 -28.94
N GLY A 318 -0.59 -37.58 -29.91
CA GLY A 318 -1.85 -36.85 -29.90
C GLY A 318 -3.03 -37.63 -30.48
N LYS A 319 -4.24 -37.30 -30.02
CA LYS A 319 -5.51 -37.82 -30.51
C LYS A 319 -6.61 -36.77 -30.47
N LEU A 320 -7.37 -36.69 -31.56
CA LEU A 320 -8.50 -35.78 -31.68
C LEU A 320 -9.83 -36.48 -31.38
N TYR A 321 -10.76 -35.71 -30.83
CA TYR A 321 -12.12 -36.14 -30.51
C TYR A 321 -13.11 -35.04 -30.90
N ASP A 322 -14.27 -35.46 -31.42
CA ASP A 322 -15.38 -34.54 -31.64
C ASP A 322 -16.13 -34.22 -30.33
N ALA A 323 -17.08 -33.29 -30.39
CA ALA A 323 -17.92 -32.89 -29.26
C ALA A 323 -18.76 -34.02 -28.65
N THR A 324 -18.85 -35.19 -29.28
CA THR A 324 -19.51 -36.38 -28.73
C THR A 324 -18.53 -37.29 -27.97
N GLY A 325 -17.24 -37.00 -28.02
CA GLY A 325 -16.17 -37.87 -27.51
C GLY A 325 -15.81 -39.00 -28.48
N THR A 326 -16.20 -38.89 -29.76
CA THR A 326 -15.80 -39.87 -30.77
C THR A 326 -14.44 -39.49 -31.33
N ALA A 327 -13.50 -40.45 -31.34
CA ALA A 327 -12.18 -40.27 -31.92
C ALA A 327 -12.23 -39.86 -33.40
N VAL A 328 -11.55 -38.77 -33.75
CA VAL A 328 -11.37 -38.26 -35.10
C VAL A 328 -9.98 -38.64 -35.58
N GLY A 329 -9.89 -39.38 -36.69
CA GLY A 329 -8.60 -39.82 -37.23
C GLY A 329 -7.89 -40.91 -36.39
N ASN A 330 -6.61 -41.12 -36.67
CA ASN A 330 -5.75 -42.05 -35.91
C ASN A 330 -4.94 -41.29 -34.86
N GLU A 331 -4.37 -42.03 -33.92
CA GLU A 331 -3.26 -41.52 -33.10
C GLU A 331 -2.10 -41.08 -34.02
N PHE A 332 -1.46 -39.96 -33.68
CA PHE A 332 -0.34 -39.39 -34.43
C PHE A 332 0.76 -38.93 -33.48
N GLN A 333 2.01 -38.98 -33.95
CA GLN A 333 3.16 -38.44 -33.22
C GLN A 333 3.27 -36.93 -33.49
N VAL A 334 3.44 -36.15 -32.44
CA VAL A 334 3.51 -34.68 -32.44
C VAL A 334 4.92 -34.21 -32.78
N ASN A 335 5.93 -34.75 -32.11
CA ASN A 335 7.33 -34.41 -32.32
C ASN A 335 7.87 -35.04 -33.62
N SER A 336 8.74 -34.31 -34.31
CA SER A 336 9.47 -34.80 -35.48
C SER A 336 10.90 -35.22 -35.14
N HIS A 337 11.48 -34.62 -34.10
CA HIS A 337 12.73 -35.06 -33.48
C HIS A 337 12.48 -36.25 -32.56
N VAL A 338 13.30 -37.30 -32.65
CA VAL A 338 13.09 -38.59 -31.95
C VAL A 338 14.34 -39.08 -31.23
N ASP A 339 15.43 -38.30 -31.21
CA ASP A 339 16.61 -38.69 -30.45
C ASP A 339 16.36 -38.31 -28.97
N ASP A 340 16.78 -39.18 -28.05
CA ASP A 340 16.54 -39.04 -26.60
C ASP A 340 15.07 -38.77 -26.21
N SER A 341 14.80 -38.04 -25.12
CA SER A 341 13.47 -37.88 -24.54
C SER A 341 12.80 -36.56 -24.92
N GLN A 342 11.53 -36.62 -25.32
CA GLN A 342 10.59 -35.50 -25.47
C GLN A 342 9.43 -35.68 -24.49
N GLU A 343 9.29 -34.73 -23.57
CA GLU A 343 8.55 -34.88 -22.31
C GLU A 343 7.82 -33.57 -21.90
N ASN A 344 6.92 -33.63 -20.92
CA ASN A 344 6.10 -32.53 -20.38
C ASN A 344 5.28 -31.77 -21.44
N SER A 345 4.45 -32.48 -22.21
CA SER A 345 3.60 -31.84 -23.23
C SER A 345 2.47 -30.98 -22.64
N SER A 346 2.24 -29.81 -23.21
CA SER A 346 1.09 -28.92 -22.95
C SER A 346 0.41 -28.56 -24.27
N VAL A 347 -0.93 -28.46 -24.28
CA VAL A 347 -1.72 -28.19 -25.48
C VAL A 347 -2.75 -27.09 -25.24
N ALA A 348 -2.95 -26.23 -26.24
CA ALA A 348 -4.01 -25.21 -26.26
C ALA A 348 -4.70 -25.20 -27.63
N MET A 349 -6.01 -24.88 -27.65
CA MET A 349 -6.86 -24.97 -28.83
C MET A 349 -7.69 -23.69 -29.01
N ASP A 350 -7.78 -23.18 -30.24
CA ASP A 350 -8.62 -22.04 -30.60
C ASP A 350 -10.10 -22.42 -30.79
N ALA A 351 -10.97 -21.42 -30.92
CA ALA A 351 -12.40 -21.61 -31.12
C ALA A 351 -12.76 -22.40 -32.40
N THR A 352 -11.87 -22.46 -33.39
CA THR A 352 -12.06 -23.19 -34.66
C THR A 352 -11.52 -24.63 -34.62
N GLY A 353 -10.80 -24.98 -33.56
CA GLY A 353 -10.19 -26.29 -33.35
C GLY A 353 -8.73 -26.42 -33.80
N ASN A 354 -8.08 -25.35 -34.28
CA ASN A 354 -6.62 -25.41 -34.48
C ASN A 354 -5.94 -25.41 -33.11
N PHE A 355 -4.77 -26.02 -33.02
CA PHE A 355 -4.11 -26.22 -31.74
C PHE A 355 -2.59 -26.15 -31.85
N VAL A 356 -1.96 -25.81 -30.74
CA VAL A 356 -0.51 -25.83 -30.57
C VAL A 356 -0.15 -26.83 -29.47
N VAL A 357 0.91 -27.59 -29.69
CA VAL A 357 1.48 -28.47 -28.66
C VAL A 357 2.91 -28.01 -28.38
N THR A 358 3.26 -27.88 -27.10
CA THR A 358 4.61 -27.54 -26.63
C THR A 358 5.16 -28.64 -25.72
N TRP A 359 6.47 -28.89 -25.75
CA TRP A 359 7.13 -29.92 -24.93
C TRP A 359 8.60 -29.57 -24.63
N SER A 360 9.19 -30.29 -23.68
CA SER A 360 10.63 -30.26 -23.37
C SER A 360 11.34 -31.32 -24.19
N SER A 361 12.47 -31.01 -24.82
CA SER A 361 13.25 -31.95 -25.65
C SER A 361 14.70 -31.99 -25.20
N PHE A 362 15.20 -33.16 -24.83
CA PHE A 362 16.54 -33.34 -24.29
C PHE A 362 17.61 -33.32 -25.39
N GLY A 363 18.60 -32.43 -25.28
CA GLY A 363 19.79 -32.42 -26.14
C GLY A 363 19.59 -31.92 -27.56
N GLN A 364 18.36 -31.56 -27.95
CA GLN A 364 18.04 -31.14 -29.32
C GLN A 364 18.67 -29.80 -29.72
N ASP A 365 18.87 -28.89 -28.77
CA ASP A 365 19.55 -27.61 -28.99
C ASP A 365 21.08 -27.66 -28.77
N GLY A 366 21.61 -28.84 -28.43
CA GLY A 366 23.03 -29.06 -28.14
C GLY A 366 23.44 -28.83 -26.68
N SER A 367 22.49 -28.56 -25.78
CA SER A 367 22.68 -28.37 -24.35
C SER A 367 21.82 -29.37 -23.54
N GLY A 368 21.29 -28.97 -22.37
CA GLY A 368 20.31 -29.74 -21.60
C GLY A 368 18.97 -29.89 -22.32
N SER A 369 17.87 -29.78 -21.58
CA SER A 369 16.53 -29.76 -22.19
C SER A 369 16.23 -28.38 -22.78
N GLY A 370 15.61 -28.32 -23.96
CA GLY A 370 15.06 -27.10 -24.56
C GLY A 370 13.54 -27.17 -24.73
N VAL A 371 12.87 -26.05 -24.97
CA VAL A 371 11.41 -26.00 -25.18
C VAL A 371 11.08 -25.90 -26.67
N TYR A 372 10.19 -26.77 -27.13
CA TYR A 372 9.80 -26.88 -28.54
C TYR A 372 8.29 -26.85 -28.70
N GLY A 373 7.82 -26.52 -29.90
CA GLY A 373 6.41 -26.52 -30.24
C GLY A 373 6.12 -26.87 -31.70
N GLN A 374 4.86 -27.26 -31.94
CA GLN A 374 4.32 -27.55 -33.27
C GLN A 374 2.85 -27.10 -33.35
N LEU A 375 2.52 -26.41 -34.44
CA LEU A 375 1.14 -26.02 -34.77
C LEU A 375 0.43 -27.10 -35.57
N PHE A 376 -0.87 -27.24 -35.37
CA PHE A 376 -1.74 -28.15 -36.09
C PHE A 376 -3.05 -27.48 -36.48
N ASP A 377 -3.58 -27.85 -37.64
CA ASP A 377 -4.95 -27.50 -38.01
C ASP A 377 -5.98 -28.37 -37.26
N ALA A 378 -7.25 -28.00 -37.33
CA ALA A 378 -8.35 -28.75 -36.71
C ALA A 378 -8.50 -30.22 -37.19
N ALA A 379 -7.83 -30.62 -38.28
CA ALA A 379 -7.79 -32.01 -38.73
C ALA A 379 -6.60 -32.80 -38.16
N GLY A 380 -5.73 -32.17 -37.37
CA GLY A 380 -4.51 -32.75 -36.82
C GLY A 380 -3.35 -32.77 -37.82
N THR A 381 -3.40 -31.94 -38.85
CA THR A 381 -2.29 -31.80 -39.81
C THR A 381 -1.32 -30.73 -39.31
N ALA A 382 -0.04 -31.09 -39.22
CA ALA A 382 1.02 -30.15 -38.85
C ALA A 382 1.07 -28.94 -39.80
N VAL A 383 1.03 -27.73 -39.23
CA VAL A 383 1.18 -26.45 -39.92
C VAL A 383 2.61 -25.94 -39.67
N GLY A 384 3.41 -25.88 -40.74
CA GLY A 384 4.83 -25.53 -40.62
C GLY A 384 5.68 -26.69 -40.08
N SER A 385 6.90 -26.37 -39.66
CA SER A 385 7.82 -27.32 -39.01
C SER A 385 7.85 -27.08 -37.50
N GLU A 386 8.34 -28.08 -36.79
CA GLU A 386 8.69 -27.96 -35.38
C GLU A 386 9.63 -26.78 -35.17
N PHE A 387 9.38 -26.01 -34.12
CA PHE A 387 10.12 -24.78 -33.81
C PHE A 387 10.52 -24.74 -32.34
N GLN A 388 11.68 -24.13 -32.07
CA GLN A 388 12.18 -23.92 -30.72
C GLN A 388 11.56 -22.65 -30.12
N VAL A 389 11.13 -22.73 -28.86
CA VAL A 389 10.45 -21.67 -28.10
C VAL A 389 11.41 -20.83 -27.28
N ASN A 390 12.36 -21.44 -26.57
CA ASN A 390 13.41 -20.72 -25.86
C ASN A 390 14.45 -20.13 -26.84
N THR A 391 15.08 -19.02 -26.45
CA THR A 391 16.25 -18.46 -27.17
C THR A 391 17.57 -18.66 -26.43
N GLN A 392 17.52 -18.90 -25.12
CA GLN A 392 18.65 -19.31 -24.30
C GLN A 392 18.89 -20.82 -24.41
N PHE A 393 20.15 -21.24 -24.56
CA PHE A 393 20.54 -22.64 -24.67
C PHE A 393 21.25 -23.17 -23.43
N ASP A 394 21.79 -22.32 -22.57
CA ASP A 394 22.59 -22.77 -21.42
C ASP A 394 21.68 -23.30 -20.29
N GLY A 395 21.95 -24.52 -19.81
CA GLY A 395 21.20 -25.16 -18.73
C GLY A 395 20.04 -26.02 -19.22
N HIS A 396 19.02 -26.18 -18.37
CA HIS A 396 17.79 -26.92 -18.68
C HIS A 396 16.61 -25.94 -18.79
N GLN A 397 15.86 -25.99 -19.89
CA GLN A 397 14.60 -25.29 -20.07
C GLN A 397 13.48 -26.34 -20.20
N GLU A 398 12.59 -26.37 -19.21
CA GLU A 398 11.67 -27.50 -19.01
C GLU A 398 10.27 -27.04 -18.61
N ARG A 399 9.30 -27.98 -18.72
CA ARG A 399 7.91 -27.87 -18.23
C ARG A 399 7.13 -26.70 -18.84
N PRO A 400 6.97 -26.66 -20.18
CA PRO A 400 6.21 -25.59 -20.82
C PRO A 400 4.72 -25.63 -20.46
N SER A 401 4.11 -24.44 -20.37
CA SER A 401 2.66 -24.23 -20.31
C SER A 401 2.25 -23.32 -21.46
N VAL A 402 1.21 -23.70 -22.21
CA VAL A 402 0.69 -22.90 -23.34
C VAL A 402 -0.78 -22.57 -23.15
N ALA A 403 -1.16 -21.33 -23.49
CA ALA A 403 -2.55 -20.86 -23.55
C ALA A 403 -2.75 -20.05 -24.84
N MET A 404 -3.98 -20.09 -25.37
CA MET A 404 -4.31 -19.55 -26.69
C MET A 404 -5.63 -18.78 -26.64
N ASP A 405 -5.69 -17.64 -27.32
CA ASP A 405 -6.90 -16.84 -27.45
C ASP A 405 -7.85 -17.39 -28.53
N ALA A 406 -9.03 -16.79 -28.65
CA ALA A 406 -10.03 -17.23 -29.63
C ALA A 406 -9.61 -17.03 -31.10
N LEU A 407 -8.60 -16.19 -31.36
CA LEU A 407 -8.06 -15.88 -32.69
C LEU A 407 -6.85 -16.77 -33.05
N GLY A 408 -6.37 -17.58 -32.11
CA GLY A 408 -5.23 -18.48 -32.27
C GLY A 408 -3.88 -17.88 -31.86
N ASN A 409 -3.82 -16.64 -31.36
CA ASN A 409 -2.58 -16.13 -30.77
C ASN A 409 -2.33 -16.83 -29.44
N PHE A 410 -1.07 -17.04 -29.09
CA PHE A 410 -0.73 -17.85 -27.92
C PHE A 410 0.51 -17.34 -27.19
N ALA A 411 0.60 -17.67 -25.91
CA ALA A 411 1.78 -17.46 -25.10
C ALA A 411 2.26 -18.80 -24.55
N VAL A 412 3.58 -18.94 -24.41
CA VAL A 412 4.22 -20.12 -23.83
C VAL A 412 5.09 -19.65 -22.67
N THR A 413 4.93 -20.27 -21.51
CA THR A 413 5.85 -20.09 -20.36
C THR A 413 6.61 -21.37 -20.08
N TRP A 414 7.80 -21.27 -19.50
CA TRP A 414 8.62 -22.42 -19.09
C TRP A 414 9.55 -22.07 -17.93
N THR A 415 10.11 -23.10 -17.30
CA THR A 415 11.12 -22.94 -16.24
C THR A 415 12.52 -23.07 -16.84
N THR A 416 13.40 -22.13 -16.54
CA THR A 416 14.84 -22.18 -16.89
C THR A 416 15.64 -22.46 -15.63
N GLU A 417 16.42 -23.54 -15.63
CA GLU A 417 17.33 -23.93 -14.56
C GLU A 417 18.79 -23.69 -14.95
N SER A 418 19.56 -23.09 -14.05
CA SER A 418 20.98 -22.80 -14.24
C SER A 418 21.86 -24.06 -14.23
N ILE A 419 23.05 -23.97 -14.85
CA ILE A 419 24.04 -25.05 -14.88
C ILE A 419 24.47 -25.38 -13.43
N GLY A 420 24.09 -26.58 -12.95
CA GLY A 420 24.34 -27.03 -11.58
C GLY A 420 23.13 -26.97 -10.64
N GLY A 421 21.97 -26.47 -11.11
CA GLY A 421 20.70 -26.49 -10.38
C GLY A 421 20.63 -25.52 -9.19
N VAL A 422 21.34 -24.40 -9.28
CA VAL A 422 21.53 -23.46 -8.16
C VAL A 422 20.36 -22.48 -8.04
N TRP A 423 19.76 -22.07 -9.16
CA TRP A 423 18.59 -21.17 -9.25
C TRP A 423 17.73 -21.48 -10.48
N SER A 424 16.42 -21.15 -10.44
CA SER A 424 15.48 -21.30 -11.56
C SER A 424 14.53 -20.11 -11.74
N SER A 425 14.21 -19.75 -12.99
CA SER A 425 13.29 -18.64 -13.34
C SER A 425 12.15 -19.09 -14.26
N VAL A 426 11.04 -18.35 -14.24
CA VAL A 426 9.91 -18.50 -15.17
C VAL A 426 10.08 -17.52 -16.31
N ASN A 427 10.08 -18.03 -17.54
CA ASN A 427 10.27 -17.24 -18.75
C ASN A 427 9.07 -17.43 -19.68
N GLY A 428 8.85 -16.46 -20.57
CA GLY A 428 7.71 -16.43 -21.48
C GLY A 428 8.06 -15.93 -22.86
N GLN A 429 7.30 -16.40 -23.86
CA GLN A 429 7.33 -15.90 -25.23
C GLN A 429 5.93 -15.90 -25.83
N ARG A 430 5.56 -14.80 -26.48
CA ARG A 430 4.29 -14.65 -27.20
C ARG A 430 4.44 -14.94 -28.69
N TYR A 431 3.35 -15.41 -29.29
CA TYR A 431 3.24 -15.77 -30.69
C TYR A 431 1.90 -15.31 -31.28
N ASP A 432 1.92 -14.96 -32.57
CA ASP A 432 0.70 -14.80 -33.35
C ASP A 432 0.14 -16.17 -33.79
N ALA A 433 -1.07 -16.16 -34.35
CA ALA A 433 -1.73 -17.38 -34.84
C ALA A 433 -0.97 -18.14 -35.95
N ALA A 434 0.03 -17.52 -36.58
CA ALA A 434 0.89 -18.19 -37.56
C ALA A 434 2.13 -18.85 -36.93
N GLY A 435 2.33 -18.70 -35.61
CA GLY A 435 3.52 -19.16 -34.90
C GLY A 435 4.70 -18.21 -35.04
N THR A 436 4.47 -16.95 -35.42
CA THR A 436 5.52 -15.92 -35.45
C THR A 436 5.66 -15.32 -34.07
N ARG A 437 6.90 -15.19 -33.57
CA ARG A 437 7.17 -14.53 -32.29
C ARG A 437 6.68 -13.07 -32.30
N VAL A 438 5.93 -12.70 -31.27
CA VAL A 438 5.50 -11.33 -30.99
C VAL A 438 6.32 -10.81 -29.81
N GLY A 439 7.15 -9.80 -30.05
CA GLY A 439 8.11 -9.31 -29.05
C GLY A 439 9.28 -10.27 -28.80
N GLY A 440 10.09 -9.97 -27.78
CA GLY A 440 11.17 -10.83 -27.32
C GLY A 440 10.73 -11.82 -26.24
N GLU A 441 11.63 -12.72 -25.87
CA GLU A 441 11.53 -13.51 -24.65
C GLU A 441 11.58 -12.57 -23.43
N PHE A 442 10.73 -12.83 -22.44
CA PHE A 442 10.65 -12.03 -21.21
C PHE A 442 10.64 -12.94 -19.98
N GLN A 443 11.25 -12.48 -18.91
CA GLN A 443 11.21 -13.16 -17.62
C GLN A 443 9.93 -12.73 -16.88
N VAL A 444 9.22 -13.70 -16.30
CA VAL A 444 7.94 -13.48 -15.61
C VAL A 444 8.14 -13.06 -14.15
N ASN A 445 9.12 -13.66 -13.46
CA ASN A 445 9.41 -13.39 -12.05
C ASN A 445 10.69 -12.53 -11.89
N SER A 446 10.69 -11.60 -10.93
CA SER A 446 11.71 -10.53 -10.80
C SER A 446 12.94 -10.92 -9.98
N ASP A 447 12.84 -11.92 -9.11
CA ASP A 447 13.90 -12.27 -8.15
C ASP A 447 14.73 -13.49 -8.62
N ALA A 448 15.97 -13.24 -9.08
CA ALA A 448 16.80 -14.21 -9.81
C ALA A 448 17.93 -14.88 -8.99
N ILE A 449 18.17 -14.51 -7.73
CA ILE A 449 19.45 -14.87 -7.07
C ILE A 449 19.36 -16.07 -6.11
N GLU A 450 18.19 -16.45 -5.56
CA GLU A 450 18.10 -17.59 -4.62
C GLU A 450 16.85 -18.47 -4.75
N ASN A 451 15.94 -18.14 -5.69
CA ASN A 451 14.65 -18.82 -5.79
C ASN A 451 14.73 -20.13 -6.58
N ARG A 452 14.15 -21.19 -6.01
CA ARG A 452 13.78 -22.41 -6.74
C ARG A 452 12.33 -22.28 -7.16
N THR A 453 12.09 -21.81 -8.38
CA THR A 453 10.77 -21.84 -8.99
C THR A 453 10.42 -23.24 -9.50
N GLN A 454 9.21 -23.69 -9.22
CA GLN A 454 8.66 -24.95 -9.70
C GLN A 454 7.33 -24.70 -10.40
N ARG A 455 7.20 -25.20 -11.64
CA ARG A 455 5.95 -25.35 -12.42
C ARG A 455 5.12 -24.06 -12.54
N SER A 456 5.22 -23.40 -13.70
CA SER A 456 4.31 -22.32 -14.07
C SER A 456 3.00 -22.85 -14.68
N SER A 457 1.89 -22.19 -14.41
CA SER A 457 0.62 -22.36 -15.12
C SER A 457 0.23 -21.04 -15.79
N LEU A 458 -0.34 -21.13 -16.99
CA LEU A 458 -0.71 -19.99 -17.82
C LEU A 458 -2.16 -20.16 -18.26
N ALA A 459 -2.98 -19.12 -18.10
CA ALA A 459 -4.31 -19.02 -18.69
C ALA A 459 -4.43 -17.72 -19.49
N MET A 460 -5.24 -17.74 -20.55
CA MET A 460 -5.44 -16.62 -21.46
C MET A 460 -6.93 -16.48 -21.77
N ASP A 461 -7.43 -15.25 -21.78
CA ASP A 461 -8.81 -14.95 -22.13
C ASP A 461 -9.02 -14.86 -23.65
N ALA A 462 -10.27 -14.70 -24.07
CA ALA A 462 -10.62 -14.60 -25.50
C ALA A 462 -10.04 -13.35 -26.20
N ALA A 463 -9.67 -12.31 -25.44
CA ALA A 463 -9.08 -11.06 -25.93
C ALA A 463 -7.55 -11.12 -26.00
N GLY A 464 -6.92 -12.13 -25.40
CA GLY A 464 -5.48 -12.34 -25.38
C GLY A 464 -4.78 -11.83 -24.12
N ASN A 465 -5.51 -11.32 -23.12
CA ASN A 465 -4.93 -11.04 -21.80
C ASN A 465 -4.62 -12.36 -21.10
N PHE A 466 -3.56 -12.39 -20.29
CA PHE A 466 -3.13 -13.64 -19.68
C PHE A 466 -2.59 -13.49 -18.26
N VAL A 467 -2.73 -14.55 -17.48
CA VAL A 467 -2.20 -14.68 -16.12
C VAL A 467 -1.20 -15.81 -16.08
N VAL A 468 -0.04 -15.55 -15.50
CA VAL A 468 0.96 -16.58 -15.18
C VAL A 468 0.99 -16.77 -13.68
N THR A 469 0.91 -18.02 -13.23
CA THR A 469 1.10 -18.40 -11.83
C THR A 469 2.27 -19.36 -11.69
N TRP A 470 3.00 -19.31 -10.58
CA TRP A 470 4.13 -20.21 -10.31
C TRP A 470 4.28 -20.45 -8.81
N SER A 471 5.03 -21.50 -8.45
CA SER A 471 5.49 -21.66 -7.07
C SER A 471 6.97 -21.33 -6.94
N SER A 472 7.35 -20.62 -5.88
CA SER A 472 8.74 -20.19 -5.58
C SER A 472 9.12 -20.52 -4.15
N GLU A 473 10.26 -21.19 -3.94
CA GLU A 473 10.90 -21.35 -2.64
C GLU A 473 11.65 -20.04 -2.29
N GLY A 474 11.29 -19.37 -1.19
CA GLY A 474 11.93 -18.12 -0.75
C GLY A 474 13.41 -18.30 -0.36
N GLY A 475 14.19 -17.21 -0.43
CA GLY A 475 15.65 -17.19 -0.16
C GLY A 475 16.06 -17.56 1.27
N ASP A 476 15.11 -17.69 2.19
CA ASP A 476 15.31 -18.16 3.57
C ASP A 476 15.36 -19.70 3.70
N GLY A 477 15.05 -20.44 2.63
CA GLY A 477 15.11 -21.90 2.59
C GLY A 477 13.91 -22.60 3.23
N PHE A 478 12.83 -21.89 3.54
CA PHE A 478 11.63 -22.48 4.17
C PHE A 478 10.38 -22.34 3.29
N SER A 479 10.05 -23.43 2.60
CA SER A 479 8.74 -23.72 1.99
C SER A 479 8.32 -22.86 0.76
N PRO A 480 7.85 -23.47 -0.34
CA PRO A 480 7.40 -22.71 -1.52
C PRO A 480 6.08 -21.97 -1.28
N ASN A 481 5.97 -20.76 -1.84
CA ASN A 481 4.74 -19.96 -1.95
C ASN A 481 4.21 -19.98 -3.39
N VAL A 482 2.97 -19.50 -3.58
CA VAL A 482 2.28 -19.37 -4.88
C VAL A 482 2.16 -17.90 -5.25
N SER A 483 2.68 -17.55 -6.41
CA SER A 483 2.72 -16.17 -6.91
C SER A 483 2.09 -16.08 -8.31
N GLY A 484 1.70 -14.88 -8.70
CA GLY A 484 1.12 -14.58 -9.99
C GLY A 484 1.55 -13.23 -10.58
N GLN A 485 1.40 -13.11 -11.90
CA GLN A 485 1.57 -11.87 -12.65
C GLN A 485 0.53 -11.81 -13.78
N ARG A 486 -0.13 -10.66 -13.91
CA ARG A 486 -1.11 -10.37 -14.98
C ARG A 486 -0.42 -9.66 -16.14
N TYR A 487 -0.92 -9.90 -17.35
CA TYR A 487 -0.48 -9.27 -18.58
C TYR A 487 -1.66 -8.93 -19.47
N ASP A 488 -1.55 -7.81 -20.18
CA ASP A 488 -2.53 -7.45 -21.22
C ASP A 488 -2.29 -8.24 -22.52
N ALA A 489 -3.21 -8.09 -23.47
CA ALA A 489 -3.09 -8.67 -24.81
C ALA A 489 -1.89 -8.15 -25.62
N ALA A 490 -1.21 -7.08 -25.20
CA ALA A 490 0.05 -6.62 -25.77
C ALA A 490 1.30 -7.22 -25.07
N GLY A 491 1.11 -7.99 -23.99
CA GLY A 491 2.17 -8.58 -23.19
C GLY A 491 2.82 -7.59 -22.22
N ALA A 492 2.20 -6.44 -21.96
CA ALA A 492 2.61 -5.54 -20.89
C ALA A 492 2.08 -6.06 -19.54
N ALA A 493 2.94 -6.05 -18.52
CA ALA A 493 2.56 -6.44 -17.17
C ALA A 493 1.49 -5.48 -16.61
N LEU A 494 0.37 -6.03 -16.15
CA LEU A 494 -0.71 -5.31 -15.48
C LEU A 494 -0.48 -5.34 -13.98
N GLY A 495 0.17 -4.30 -13.45
CA GLY A 495 0.61 -4.25 -12.06
C GLY A 495 1.89 -5.06 -11.79
N GLY A 496 2.29 -5.15 -10.52
CA GLY A 496 3.44 -5.95 -10.11
C GLY A 496 3.07 -7.39 -9.76
N GLU A 497 4.11 -8.19 -9.49
CA GLU A 497 3.93 -9.57 -9.00
C GLU A 497 3.20 -9.58 -7.67
N PHE A 498 2.38 -10.59 -7.48
CA PHE A 498 1.50 -10.68 -6.33
C PHE A 498 1.46 -12.10 -5.77
N GLN A 499 1.31 -12.22 -4.45
CA GLN A 499 1.21 -13.50 -3.78
C GLN A 499 -0.26 -13.93 -3.73
N ILE A 500 -0.51 -15.19 -4.06
CA ILE A 500 -1.85 -15.76 -4.13
C ILE A 500 -2.19 -16.36 -2.78
N ASN A 501 -1.35 -17.26 -2.27
CA ASN A 501 -1.63 -17.91 -1.00
C ASN A 501 -1.45 -16.96 0.21
N SER A 502 -2.38 -16.99 1.17
CA SER A 502 -2.29 -16.36 2.48
C SER A 502 -1.45 -17.19 3.46
N GLN A 503 -1.54 -18.53 3.39
CA GLN A 503 -0.71 -19.40 4.22
C GLN A 503 0.66 -19.63 3.58
N THR A 504 1.73 -19.18 4.23
CA THR A 504 3.12 -19.30 3.74
C THR A 504 3.94 -20.42 4.39
N PHE A 505 3.42 -21.05 5.44
CA PHE A 505 4.10 -22.13 6.15
C PHE A 505 3.70 -23.51 5.62
N PHE A 506 4.63 -24.47 5.66
CA PHE A 506 4.48 -25.88 5.27
C PHE A 506 4.40 -26.20 3.76
N GLY A 507 4.60 -25.22 2.89
CA GLY A 507 4.91 -25.44 1.47
C GLY A 507 3.67 -25.64 0.60
N GLN A 508 3.49 -24.65 -0.26
CA GLN A 508 2.43 -24.49 -1.24
C GLN A 508 3.00 -24.74 -2.64
N ARG A 509 2.43 -25.69 -3.38
CA ARG A 509 3.01 -26.16 -4.65
C ARG A 509 1.98 -26.39 -5.74
N ASN A 510 2.46 -26.35 -6.98
CA ASN A 510 1.74 -26.73 -8.20
C ASN A 510 0.48 -25.89 -8.47
N PRO A 511 0.61 -24.56 -8.65
CA PRO A 511 -0.56 -23.76 -8.99
C PRO A 511 -1.13 -24.12 -10.37
N SER A 512 -2.45 -24.04 -10.50
CA SER A 512 -3.18 -24.12 -11.76
C SER A 512 -4.16 -22.95 -11.83
N VAL A 513 -4.18 -22.24 -12.96
CA VAL A 513 -5.06 -21.08 -13.19
C VAL A 513 -6.06 -21.34 -14.31
N ALA A 514 -7.29 -20.85 -14.16
CA ALA A 514 -8.28 -20.70 -15.21
C ALA A 514 -8.85 -19.28 -15.19
N MET A 515 -9.25 -18.77 -16.36
CA MET A 515 -9.53 -17.34 -16.56
C MET A 515 -10.73 -17.17 -17.48
N LEU A 516 -11.66 -16.31 -17.08
CA LEU A 516 -12.77 -15.83 -17.89
C LEU A 516 -12.35 -14.58 -18.67
N ASP A 517 -11.78 -13.60 -17.97
CA ASP A 517 -11.24 -12.36 -18.54
C ASP A 517 -10.11 -11.79 -17.65
N ALA A 518 -9.55 -10.64 -18.06
CA ALA A 518 -8.46 -9.94 -17.39
C ALA A 518 -8.64 -9.76 -15.86
N GLU A 519 -9.87 -9.69 -15.37
CA GLU A 519 -10.23 -9.40 -13.97
C GLU A 519 -10.89 -10.58 -13.27
N HIS A 520 -11.29 -11.64 -13.99
CA HIS A 520 -11.97 -12.82 -13.47
C HIS A 520 -11.15 -14.09 -13.74
N TYR A 521 -10.43 -14.59 -12.73
CA TYR A 521 -9.65 -15.82 -12.78
C TYR A 521 -9.66 -16.55 -11.43
N VAL A 522 -9.46 -17.86 -11.47
CA VAL A 522 -9.33 -18.74 -10.31
C VAL A 522 -7.97 -19.39 -10.33
N VAL A 523 -7.31 -19.42 -9.18
CA VAL A 523 -6.05 -20.15 -8.98
C VAL A 523 -6.26 -21.21 -7.94
N THR A 524 -5.74 -22.41 -8.18
CA THR A 524 -5.77 -23.54 -7.25
C THR A 524 -4.36 -24.05 -6.97
N TRP A 525 -4.06 -24.51 -5.77
CA TRP A 525 -2.76 -25.05 -5.38
C TRP A 525 -2.90 -26.14 -4.31
N ASN A 526 -1.81 -26.84 -4.02
CA ASN A 526 -1.75 -27.75 -2.89
C ASN A 526 -1.05 -27.10 -1.70
N SER A 527 -1.56 -27.31 -0.50
CA SER A 527 -0.97 -26.80 0.74
C SER A 527 -0.80 -27.94 1.74
N THR A 528 0.36 -28.03 2.40
CA THR A 528 0.61 -29.06 3.41
C THR A 528 0.07 -28.60 4.77
N GLY A 529 -0.83 -29.37 5.38
CA GLY A 529 -1.27 -29.16 6.76
C GLY A 529 -2.25 -28.01 7.01
N GLN A 530 -2.61 -27.22 5.99
CA GLN A 530 -3.62 -26.16 6.09
C GLN A 530 -5.03 -26.69 6.44
N ASP A 531 -5.33 -27.94 6.07
CA ASP A 531 -6.61 -28.60 6.38
C ASP A 531 -6.61 -29.37 7.72
N GLY A 532 -5.54 -29.28 8.51
CA GLY A 532 -5.37 -30.01 9.77
C GLY A 532 -5.15 -31.52 9.64
N GLY A 533 -5.08 -32.06 8.41
CA GLY A 533 -4.97 -33.50 8.13
C GLY A 533 -3.56 -34.09 8.21
N GLY A 534 -2.53 -33.26 8.46
CA GLY A 534 -1.11 -33.69 8.44
C GLY A 534 -0.60 -34.12 7.06
N HIS A 535 -1.40 -33.88 6.01
CA HIS A 535 -1.14 -34.21 4.62
C HIS A 535 -1.37 -32.98 3.73
N ARG A 536 -1.10 -33.08 2.43
CA ARG A 536 -1.41 -32.01 1.47
C ARG A 536 -2.90 -32.00 1.14
N GLY A 537 -3.55 -30.85 1.33
CA GLY A 537 -4.90 -30.52 0.88
C GLY A 537 -4.87 -29.65 -0.38
N VAL A 538 -6.05 -29.37 -0.94
CA VAL A 538 -6.28 -28.63 -2.19
C VAL A 538 -7.02 -27.34 -1.87
N PHE A 539 -6.47 -26.22 -2.31
CA PHE A 539 -6.96 -24.87 -2.00
C PHE A 539 -7.14 -24.06 -3.27
N GLY A 540 -7.97 -23.05 -3.21
CA GLY A 540 -8.18 -22.12 -4.31
C GLY A 540 -8.51 -20.71 -3.83
N GLN A 541 -8.37 -19.77 -4.76
CA GLN A 541 -8.69 -18.37 -4.58
C GLN A 541 -9.14 -17.80 -5.92
N MET A 542 -10.12 -16.89 -5.90
CA MET A 542 -10.65 -16.23 -7.10
C MET A 542 -10.28 -14.76 -7.09
N SER A 543 -10.27 -14.10 -8.24
CA SER A 543 -10.27 -12.64 -8.29
C SER A 543 -11.66 -12.04 -7.95
N ASN A 544 -11.71 -10.77 -7.51
CA ASN A 544 -12.86 -10.12 -6.82
C ASN A 544 -14.30 -10.43 -7.35
N PRO A 545 -15.31 -10.56 -6.46
CA PRO A 545 -16.69 -10.92 -6.84
C PRO A 545 -17.61 -9.73 -7.17
N VAL A 546 -18.57 -9.94 -8.08
CA VAL A 546 -19.72 -9.04 -8.36
C VAL A 546 -20.82 -9.23 -7.31
N VAL A 547 -21.31 -8.13 -6.69
CA VAL A 547 -22.45 -8.16 -5.75
C VAL A 547 -23.77 -7.97 -6.50
N THR A 548 -24.69 -8.93 -6.41
CA THR A 548 -26.06 -8.83 -6.92
C THR A 548 -27.05 -8.90 -5.75
N ILE A 549 -27.93 -7.89 -5.58
CA ILE A 549 -28.93 -7.86 -4.50
C ILE A 549 -30.30 -8.34 -5.01
N PRO A 550 -30.91 -9.39 -4.42
CA PRO A 550 -32.25 -9.85 -4.80
C PRO A 550 -33.38 -8.87 -4.41
N ALA A 551 -34.40 -8.78 -5.27
CA ALA A 551 -35.56 -7.89 -5.15
C ALA A 551 -36.36 -8.02 -3.83
N GLY A 552 -36.88 -6.89 -3.32
CA GLY A 552 -37.80 -6.79 -2.18
C GLY A 552 -37.83 -5.38 -1.54
N SER A 553 -38.94 -5.02 -0.91
CA SER A 553 -39.33 -3.67 -0.44
C SER A 553 -38.55 -3.12 0.77
N GLY A 554 -37.22 -3.05 0.68
CA GLY A 554 -36.36 -2.67 1.81
C GLY A 554 -35.43 -1.50 1.52
N THR A 555 -35.18 -0.66 2.53
CA THR A 555 -34.25 0.48 2.43
C THR A 555 -32.83 -0.03 2.33
N VAL A 556 -32.10 0.39 1.30
CA VAL A 556 -30.67 0.10 1.16
C VAL A 556 -29.87 1.21 1.83
N TYR A 557 -28.86 0.87 2.62
CA TYR A 557 -27.91 1.84 3.17
C TYR A 557 -26.55 1.55 2.58
N VAL A 558 -25.87 2.59 2.11
CA VAL A 558 -24.50 2.51 1.58
C VAL A 558 -23.62 3.32 2.51
N SER A 559 -23.21 2.74 3.63
CA SER A 559 -22.41 3.46 4.62
C SER A 559 -20.95 3.05 4.52
N ARG A 560 -20.05 4.02 4.74
CA ARG A 560 -18.66 3.70 4.99
C ARG A 560 -18.54 3.18 6.42
N ILE A 561 -18.13 1.93 6.57
CA ILE A 561 -17.77 1.37 7.86
C ILE A 561 -16.27 1.14 7.80
N GLY A 562 -15.44 2.02 8.37
CA GLY A 562 -13.99 1.96 8.20
C GLY A 562 -13.56 2.35 6.78
N ASP A 563 -12.81 1.52 6.05
CA ASP A 563 -12.46 1.62 4.62
C ASP A 563 -13.29 0.66 3.73
N ASP A 564 -14.39 0.11 4.23
CA ASP A 564 -15.33 -0.69 3.43
C ASP A 564 -16.61 0.10 3.16
N VAL A 565 -17.20 -0.15 2.00
CA VAL A 565 -18.58 0.17 1.69
C VAL A 565 -19.45 -0.96 2.23
N SER A 566 -20.21 -0.69 3.29
CA SER A 566 -21.26 -1.59 3.74
C SER A 566 -22.55 -1.26 3.00
N ILE A 567 -23.06 -2.26 2.29
CA ILE A 567 -24.38 -2.23 1.72
C ILE A 567 -25.28 -3.05 2.64
N THR A 568 -26.23 -2.40 3.30
CA THR A 568 -27.25 -3.09 4.11
C THR A 568 -28.63 -2.89 3.48
N LYS A 569 -29.55 -3.83 3.69
CA LYS A 569 -30.95 -3.74 3.30
C LYS A 569 -31.80 -3.97 4.54
N ASP A 570 -32.69 -3.04 4.87
CA ASP A 570 -33.48 -3.03 6.12
C ASP A 570 -32.61 -3.15 7.38
N GLY A 571 -31.43 -2.54 7.35
CA GLY A 571 -30.44 -2.62 8.44
C GLY A 571 -29.82 -4.02 8.62
N GLN A 572 -30.00 -4.93 7.66
CA GLN A 572 -29.29 -6.21 7.58
C GLN A 572 -28.16 -6.12 6.55
N PRO A 573 -26.92 -6.54 6.88
CA PRO A 573 -25.82 -6.50 5.92
C PRO A 573 -26.10 -7.39 4.70
N VAL A 574 -25.98 -6.81 3.51
CA VAL A 574 -26.13 -7.47 2.21
C VAL A 574 -24.78 -7.69 1.56
N ALA A 575 -23.91 -6.69 1.63
CA ALA A 575 -22.52 -6.78 1.22
C ALA A 575 -21.63 -5.88 2.08
N THR A 576 -20.39 -6.28 2.25
CA THR A 576 -19.32 -5.42 2.75
C THR A 576 -18.23 -5.50 1.69
N ILE A 577 -17.90 -4.36 1.10
CA ILE A 577 -17.00 -4.27 -0.05
C ILE A 577 -15.82 -3.39 0.36
N ALA A 578 -14.61 -3.91 0.34
CA ALA A 578 -13.43 -3.10 0.64
C ALA A 578 -13.27 -1.99 -0.43
N LEU A 579 -13.14 -0.71 -0.04
CA LEU A 579 -13.07 0.40 -1.02
C LEU A 579 -11.90 0.23 -2.01
N GLU A 580 -10.81 -0.43 -1.61
CA GLU A 580 -9.66 -0.72 -2.48
C GLU A 580 -9.95 -1.73 -3.60
N SER A 581 -11.17 -2.29 -3.65
CA SER A 581 -11.59 -3.37 -4.55
C SER A 581 -12.71 -2.99 -5.53
N VAL A 582 -13.16 -1.74 -5.56
CA VAL A 582 -14.37 -1.33 -6.29
C VAL A 582 -14.04 -0.48 -7.52
N LEU A 583 -14.46 -0.91 -8.71
CA LEU A 583 -14.49 -0.08 -9.92
C LEU A 583 -15.88 0.55 -10.16
N GLY A 584 -16.90 0.10 -9.44
CA GLY A 584 -18.27 0.62 -9.41
C GLY A 584 -19.22 -0.30 -8.66
N ILE A 585 -20.37 0.20 -8.23
CA ILE A 585 -21.46 -0.58 -7.63
C ILE A 585 -22.62 -0.58 -8.63
N THR A 586 -23.06 -1.76 -9.09
CA THR A 586 -24.23 -1.88 -9.96
C THR A 586 -25.38 -2.55 -9.20
N LEU A 587 -26.51 -1.86 -9.10
CA LEU A 587 -27.74 -2.36 -8.48
C LEU A 587 -28.81 -2.54 -9.57
N THR A 588 -29.32 -3.77 -9.76
CA THR A 588 -30.37 -4.07 -10.76
C THR A 588 -31.56 -4.79 -10.14
N GLY A 589 -32.79 -4.37 -10.48
CA GLY A 589 -34.00 -5.22 -10.35
C GLY A 589 -35.07 -4.78 -9.33
N ALA A 590 -35.37 -3.49 -9.21
CA ALA A 590 -36.60 -3.06 -8.53
C ALA A 590 -37.85 -3.43 -9.36
N ALA A 591 -38.96 -3.77 -8.70
CA ALA A 591 -40.22 -4.10 -9.35
C ALA A 591 -41.35 -3.24 -8.74
N GLU A 592 -42.13 -2.59 -9.61
CA GLU A 592 -43.32 -1.75 -9.43
C GLU A 592 -43.50 -1.01 -8.07
N SER A 593 -43.08 0.28 -8.05
CA SER A 593 -43.33 1.36 -7.07
C SER A 593 -42.64 1.24 -5.70
N GLU A 594 -41.37 1.66 -5.62
CA GLU A 594 -40.54 1.67 -4.41
C GLU A 594 -39.73 2.99 -4.24
N THR A 595 -39.47 3.38 -2.97
CA THR A 595 -38.51 4.45 -2.63
C THR A 595 -37.15 3.82 -2.33
N PHE A 596 -36.12 4.22 -3.06
CA PHE A 596 -34.74 3.79 -2.88
C PHE A 596 -33.94 4.90 -2.20
N SER A 597 -33.54 4.70 -0.94
CA SER A 597 -32.73 5.67 -0.21
C SER A 597 -31.23 5.37 -0.34
N ILE A 598 -30.39 6.41 -0.44
CA ILE A 598 -28.94 6.35 -0.33
C ILE A 598 -28.54 7.25 0.83
N ASP A 599 -28.00 6.65 1.88
CA ASP A 599 -27.36 7.38 2.98
C ASP A 599 -25.88 7.61 2.65
N ILE A 600 -25.46 8.87 2.55
CA ILE A 600 -24.08 9.23 2.20
C ILE A 600 -23.19 9.48 3.42
N ASP A 601 -23.70 9.33 4.65
CA ASP A 601 -22.88 9.59 5.82
C ASP A 601 -21.69 8.64 5.94
N GLY A 602 -20.51 9.23 6.12
CA GLY A 602 -19.22 8.52 6.13
C GLY A 602 -18.60 8.33 4.74
N LEU A 603 -19.30 8.61 3.64
CA LEU A 603 -18.67 8.66 2.32
C LEU A 603 -17.76 9.90 2.25
N ASN A 604 -16.44 9.69 2.14
CA ASN A 604 -15.49 10.77 1.88
C ASN A 604 -15.39 10.95 0.36
N PRO A 605 -15.90 12.04 -0.24
CA PRO A 605 -16.02 12.17 -1.69
C PRO A 605 -14.69 12.09 -2.44
N GLY A 606 -13.59 12.50 -1.79
CA GLY A 606 -12.24 12.49 -2.38
C GLY A 606 -11.57 11.10 -2.48
N VAL A 607 -12.21 10.02 -2.03
CA VAL A 607 -11.61 8.67 -1.93
C VAL A 607 -12.43 7.59 -2.65
N LEU A 608 -13.54 7.94 -3.31
CA LEU A 608 -14.43 6.96 -3.93
C LEU A 608 -14.04 6.65 -5.40
N PRO A 609 -14.11 5.38 -5.83
CA PRO A 609 -13.97 5.00 -7.24
C PRO A 609 -15.19 5.43 -8.08
N SER A 610 -15.16 5.15 -9.39
CA SER A 610 -15.93 5.69 -10.55
C SER A 610 -17.48 5.77 -10.52
N GLY A 611 -18.10 5.85 -9.35
CA GLY A 611 -19.53 6.13 -9.18
C GLY A 611 -20.40 4.90 -8.89
N ILE A 612 -21.64 5.15 -8.46
CA ILE A 612 -22.70 4.14 -8.29
C ILE A 612 -23.59 4.15 -9.53
N THR A 613 -23.94 2.97 -10.04
CA THR A 613 -24.96 2.81 -11.08
C THR A 613 -26.18 2.06 -10.51
N ILE A 614 -27.36 2.64 -10.66
CA ILE A 614 -28.62 2.09 -10.16
C ILE A 614 -29.61 1.99 -11.32
N ALA A 615 -30.19 0.81 -11.52
CA ALA A 615 -31.26 0.60 -12.50
C ALA A 615 -32.42 -0.19 -11.88
N ALA A 616 -33.64 0.34 -11.98
CA ALA A 616 -34.82 -0.47 -11.74
C ALA A 616 -34.97 -1.53 -12.86
N GLY A 617 -35.76 -2.57 -12.60
CA GLY A 617 -35.89 -3.69 -13.53
C GLY A 617 -37.13 -3.57 -14.40
N GLU A 618 -36.96 -3.19 -15.67
CA GLU A 618 -37.89 -3.41 -16.80
C GLU A 618 -39.38 -3.29 -16.43
N GLY A 619 -39.75 -2.17 -15.81
CA GLY A 619 -41.13 -1.78 -15.53
C GLY A 619 -41.39 -0.42 -16.15
N THR A 620 -41.87 -0.38 -17.40
CA THR A 620 -42.15 0.91 -18.06
C THR A 620 -43.31 1.63 -17.36
N GLY A 621 -42.99 2.65 -16.55
CA GLY A 621 -43.91 3.70 -16.11
C GLY A 621 -44.39 3.67 -14.64
N ASP A 622 -43.50 3.45 -13.67
CA ASP A 622 -43.82 3.51 -12.24
C ASP A 622 -43.05 4.63 -11.52
N ASP A 623 -43.74 5.35 -10.60
CA ASP A 623 -43.28 6.50 -9.78
C ASP A 623 -42.19 6.11 -8.74
N ASP A 624 -41.07 5.53 -9.17
CA ASP A 624 -39.99 5.08 -8.28
C ASP A 624 -39.15 6.26 -7.77
N THR A 625 -39.07 6.41 -6.44
CA THR A 625 -38.41 7.58 -5.84
C THR A 625 -36.96 7.27 -5.48
N LEU A 626 -36.01 8.11 -5.90
CA LEU A 626 -34.63 8.09 -5.38
C LEU A 626 -34.49 9.11 -4.25
N GLU A 627 -34.15 8.64 -3.05
CA GLU A 627 -33.97 9.50 -1.87
C GLU A 627 -32.48 9.57 -1.49
N LEU A 628 -31.91 10.76 -1.34
CA LEU A 628 -30.55 10.98 -0.84
C LEU A 628 -30.65 11.54 0.59
N ILE A 629 -29.95 10.91 1.54
CA ILE A 629 -29.93 11.34 2.95
C ILE A 629 -28.49 11.40 3.47
N GLY A 630 -28.24 12.28 4.43
CA GLY A 630 -26.93 12.43 5.06
C GLY A 630 -26.81 13.72 5.87
N SER A 631 -25.95 13.71 6.89
CA SER A 631 -25.59 14.84 7.73
C SER A 631 -24.29 15.53 7.31
N THR A 632 -23.51 14.91 6.43
CA THR A 632 -22.28 15.46 5.85
C THR A 632 -22.59 16.65 4.93
N THR A 633 -21.77 17.71 4.99
CA THR A 633 -21.91 18.85 4.07
C THR A 633 -21.23 18.53 2.75
N VAL A 634 -21.96 18.69 1.64
CA VAL A 634 -21.47 18.53 0.26
C VAL A 634 -21.12 19.91 -0.30
N ASP A 635 -19.92 20.08 -0.85
CA ASP A 635 -19.50 21.38 -1.38
C ASP A 635 -20.15 21.70 -2.73
N ASN A 636 -20.21 20.73 -3.64
CA ASN A 636 -20.79 20.83 -4.98
C ASN A 636 -21.71 19.65 -5.28
N TYR A 637 -22.96 19.97 -5.62
CA TYR A 637 -23.98 19.05 -6.08
C TYR A 637 -24.37 19.41 -7.50
N ASP A 638 -24.15 18.51 -8.45
CA ASP A 638 -24.53 18.70 -9.85
C ASP A 638 -25.54 17.64 -10.26
N TYR A 639 -26.75 18.05 -10.62
CA TYR A 639 -27.75 17.18 -11.23
C TYR A 639 -27.80 17.42 -12.74
N THR A 640 -27.67 16.34 -13.52
CA THR A 640 -27.81 16.37 -14.97
C THR A 640 -28.85 15.34 -15.42
N THR A 641 -29.82 15.78 -16.22
CA THR A 641 -30.85 14.88 -16.76
C THR A 641 -30.27 13.92 -17.79
N GLY A 642 -30.71 12.65 -17.76
CA GLY A 642 -30.38 11.61 -18.75
C GLY A 642 -31.51 11.34 -19.75
N GLY A 643 -32.67 11.96 -19.55
CA GLY A 643 -33.95 11.64 -20.17
C GLY A 643 -34.99 11.27 -19.10
N PRO A 644 -36.25 10.99 -19.48
CA PRO A 644 -37.31 10.68 -18.52
C PRO A 644 -36.88 9.55 -17.55
N GLU A 645 -37.08 9.76 -16.25
CA GLU A 645 -36.75 8.81 -15.19
C GLU A 645 -35.25 8.46 -15.07
N SER A 646 -34.34 9.28 -15.62
CA SER A 646 -32.92 8.96 -15.65
C SER A 646 -32.02 10.19 -15.54
N GLY A 647 -30.84 10.01 -14.99
CA GLY A 647 -29.89 11.10 -14.85
C GLY A 647 -28.65 10.73 -14.06
N THR A 648 -27.86 11.76 -13.79
CA THR A 648 -26.64 11.67 -13.00
C THR A 648 -26.64 12.73 -11.92
N ILE A 649 -26.33 12.33 -10.69
CA ILE A 649 -26.06 13.23 -9.56
C ILE A 649 -24.57 13.14 -9.24
N THR A 650 -23.85 14.26 -9.27
CA THR A 650 -22.44 14.32 -8.88
C THR A 650 -22.29 15.09 -7.57
N LEU A 651 -21.66 14.49 -6.57
CA LEU A 651 -21.44 15.02 -5.23
C LEU A 651 -19.92 15.14 -5.00
N ASP A 652 -19.35 16.34 -5.09
CA ASP A 652 -17.90 16.56 -4.91
C ASP A 652 -17.00 15.61 -5.74
N GLY A 653 -17.42 15.31 -6.97
CA GLY A 653 -16.74 14.40 -7.89
C GLY A 653 -17.18 12.93 -7.83
N PHE A 654 -18.03 12.56 -6.86
CA PHE A 654 -18.65 11.24 -6.78
C PHE A 654 -19.96 11.18 -7.58
N THR A 655 -20.06 10.30 -8.58
CA THR A 655 -21.22 10.24 -9.47
C THR A 655 -22.18 9.09 -9.12
N VAL A 656 -23.48 9.39 -9.00
CA VAL A 656 -24.59 8.43 -8.97
C VAL A 656 -25.30 8.49 -10.31
N THR A 657 -25.22 7.43 -11.10
CA THR A 657 -26.00 7.26 -12.33
C THR A 657 -27.23 6.43 -12.02
N PHE A 658 -28.41 6.93 -12.38
CA PHE A 658 -29.67 6.23 -12.15
C PHE A 658 -30.53 6.16 -13.42
N SER A 659 -31.32 5.10 -13.53
CA SER A 659 -32.34 4.93 -14.57
C SER A 659 -33.59 4.27 -13.99
N GLU A 660 -34.76 4.72 -14.45
CA GLU A 660 -36.09 4.35 -13.95
C GLU A 660 -36.35 4.84 -12.50
N PHE A 661 -35.82 6.02 -12.12
CA PHE A 661 -36.02 6.62 -10.78
C PHE A 661 -36.29 8.13 -10.82
N GLU A 662 -37.55 8.54 -10.83
CA GLU A 662 -38.02 9.89 -10.53
C GLU A 662 -39.42 9.79 -9.86
N PRO A 663 -39.73 10.60 -8.81
CA PRO A 663 -39.04 11.83 -8.39
C PRO A 663 -37.82 11.60 -7.49
N ILE A 664 -37.00 12.64 -7.32
CA ILE A 664 -35.82 12.64 -6.44
C ILE A 664 -36.12 13.44 -5.17
N ILE A 665 -35.78 12.88 -4.01
CA ILE A 665 -35.84 13.55 -2.71
C ILE A 665 -34.42 13.70 -2.18
N ASP A 666 -33.87 14.90 -2.22
CA ASP A 666 -32.53 15.21 -1.74
C ASP A 666 -32.55 15.95 -0.39
N GLN A 667 -32.15 15.24 0.67
CA GLN A 667 -32.09 15.77 2.03
C GLN A 667 -30.68 16.19 2.46
N LEU A 668 -29.75 16.34 1.51
CA LEU A 668 -28.36 16.65 1.80
C LEU A 668 -28.15 18.14 2.12
N ASN A 669 -27.19 18.43 3.00
CA ASN A 669 -26.74 19.79 3.27
C ASN A 669 -25.69 20.22 2.22
N VAL A 670 -26.10 21.05 1.26
CA VAL A 670 -25.28 21.39 0.09
C VAL A 670 -24.82 22.86 0.13
N GLN A 671 -23.57 23.15 -0.23
CA GLN A 671 -23.09 24.52 -0.43
C GLN A 671 -23.48 25.07 -1.80
N ASN A 672 -23.01 24.47 -2.89
CA ASN A 672 -23.32 24.88 -4.26
C ASN A 672 -24.14 23.80 -4.95
N ARG A 673 -25.25 24.19 -5.57
CA ARG A 673 -26.16 23.27 -6.24
C ARG A 673 -26.37 23.70 -7.68
N SER A 674 -26.16 22.79 -8.62
CA SER A 674 -26.39 23.00 -10.05
C SER A 674 -27.41 21.99 -10.58
N PHE A 675 -28.29 22.46 -11.45
CA PHE A 675 -29.23 21.65 -12.21
C PHE A 675 -29.07 21.96 -13.69
N SER A 676 -28.72 20.96 -14.49
CA SER A 676 -28.51 21.11 -15.94
C SER A 676 -29.40 20.15 -16.71
N ILE A 677 -30.20 20.68 -17.63
CA ILE A 677 -31.07 19.88 -18.50
C ILE A 677 -30.37 19.70 -19.85
N GLY A 678 -29.63 18.61 -20.01
CA GLY A 678 -28.76 18.37 -21.17
C GLY A 678 -29.45 17.87 -22.44
N THR A 679 -30.79 17.85 -22.49
CA THR A 679 -31.55 17.27 -23.61
C THR A 679 -32.13 18.36 -24.53
N PRO A 680 -31.88 18.32 -25.85
CA PRO A 680 -32.47 19.30 -26.77
C PRO A 680 -34.00 19.20 -26.83
N GLY A 681 -34.70 20.33 -26.60
CA GLY A 681 -36.15 20.47 -26.79
C GLY A 681 -36.85 21.29 -25.70
N ASN A 682 -38.03 21.83 -26.03
CA ASN A 682 -38.78 22.76 -25.19
C ASN A 682 -39.22 22.18 -23.83
N GLN A 683 -38.79 22.81 -22.75
CA GLN A 683 -39.08 22.45 -21.36
C GLN A 683 -40.02 23.44 -20.68
N THR A 684 -40.63 23.00 -19.58
CA THR A 684 -41.31 23.89 -18.65
C THR A 684 -40.83 23.56 -17.25
N ILE A 685 -40.03 24.43 -16.65
CA ILE A 685 -39.37 24.22 -15.37
C ILE A 685 -39.98 25.16 -14.34
N VAL A 686 -40.38 24.61 -13.19
CA VAL A 686 -40.92 25.39 -12.08
C VAL A 686 -40.02 25.22 -10.87
N LEU A 687 -39.44 26.32 -10.40
CA LEU A 687 -38.75 26.42 -9.12
C LEU A 687 -39.69 27.10 -8.10
N GLY A 688 -39.92 26.46 -6.96
CA GLY A 688 -40.76 27.01 -5.90
C GLY A 688 -40.72 26.25 -4.58
N ASP A 689 -41.60 26.66 -3.67
CA ASP A 689 -41.98 25.90 -2.48
C ASP A 689 -42.62 24.56 -2.87
N ASP A 690 -42.26 23.48 -2.18
CA ASP A 690 -42.80 22.13 -2.41
C ASP A 690 -44.25 21.96 -1.92
N GLY A 691 -44.78 22.96 -1.21
CA GLY A 691 -46.14 22.99 -0.67
C GLY A 691 -46.28 22.26 0.67
N GLY A 692 -45.16 21.79 1.23
CA GLY A 692 -44.98 21.33 2.60
C GLY A 692 -45.13 22.48 3.60
N ALA A 693 -45.55 22.18 4.83
CA ALA A 693 -45.75 23.22 5.84
C ALA A 693 -44.45 23.44 6.62
N ALA A 694 -43.54 24.28 6.10
CA ALA A 694 -42.31 24.71 6.77
C ALA A 694 -41.38 23.54 7.16
N ASP A 695 -41.26 22.55 6.28
CA ASP A 695 -40.27 21.48 6.34
C ASP A 695 -38.92 21.89 5.72
N GLY A 696 -38.86 23.03 5.05
CA GLY A 696 -37.62 23.64 4.59
C GLY A 696 -37.14 23.12 3.23
N PHE A 697 -37.97 22.39 2.48
CA PHE A 697 -37.64 21.89 1.15
C PHE A 697 -38.13 22.85 0.05
N SER A 698 -37.39 22.90 -1.04
CA SER A 698 -37.78 23.55 -2.30
C SER A 698 -37.86 22.50 -3.39
N ILE A 699 -38.62 22.77 -4.46
CA ILE A 699 -38.81 21.84 -5.56
C ILE A 699 -38.45 22.48 -6.90
N ILE A 700 -37.75 21.70 -7.73
CA ILE A 700 -37.65 21.93 -9.18
C ILE A 700 -38.44 20.81 -9.85
N SER A 701 -39.38 21.13 -10.74
CA SER A 701 -40.21 20.14 -11.42
C SER A 701 -40.51 20.55 -12.85
N ASP A 702 -40.72 19.56 -13.72
CA ASP A 702 -41.28 19.79 -15.06
C ASP A 702 -42.78 19.48 -15.17
N GLY A 703 -43.37 18.97 -14.09
CA GLY A 703 -44.77 18.53 -14.04
C GLY A 703 -45.03 17.12 -14.58
N GLY A 704 -44.00 16.30 -14.76
CA GLY A 704 -44.06 14.88 -15.12
C GLY A 704 -44.31 14.62 -16.61
N THR A 705 -43.91 15.55 -17.49
CA THR A 705 -44.22 15.46 -18.94
C THR A 705 -43.05 15.75 -19.90
N GLY A 706 -41.87 16.08 -19.38
CA GLY A 706 -40.69 16.48 -20.15
C GLY A 706 -39.46 15.61 -19.89
N ALA A 707 -38.33 16.23 -19.55
CA ALA A 707 -37.02 15.60 -19.38
C ALA A 707 -36.75 14.99 -18.00
N PHE A 708 -37.49 15.41 -16.95
CA PHE A 708 -37.36 14.88 -15.59
C PHE A 708 -38.61 15.20 -14.74
N GLU A 709 -39.08 14.33 -13.84
CA GLU A 709 -40.33 14.61 -13.11
C GLU A 709 -40.20 15.74 -12.07
N SER A 710 -39.44 15.52 -10.99
CA SER A 710 -39.15 16.52 -9.97
C SER A 710 -37.98 16.17 -9.07
N VAL A 711 -37.31 17.19 -8.54
CA VAL A 711 -36.30 17.12 -7.49
C VAL A 711 -36.73 18.01 -6.33
N ALA A 712 -37.04 17.41 -5.18
CA ALA A 712 -37.22 18.13 -3.92
C ALA A 712 -35.88 18.19 -3.18
N PHE A 713 -35.48 19.36 -2.68
CA PHE A 713 -34.15 19.57 -2.10
C PHE A 713 -34.15 20.57 -0.95
N LEU A 714 -33.18 20.45 -0.04
CA LEU A 714 -32.88 21.50 0.94
C LEU A 714 -32.15 22.69 0.27
N PRO A 715 -32.54 23.95 0.58
CA PRO A 715 -31.90 25.15 0.03
C PRO A 715 -30.37 25.11 0.21
N PRO A 716 -29.59 25.36 -0.86
CA PRO A 716 -28.15 25.42 -0.73
C PRO A 716 -27.72 26.60 0.13
N THR A 717 -26.52 26.53 0.71
CA THR A 717 -25.99 27.58 1.60
C THR A 717 -25.17 28.65 0.89
N GLU A 718 -24.68 28.38 -0.33
CA GLU A 718 -23.89 29.32 -1.13
C GLU A 718 -24.61 29.77 -2.40
N ASN A 719 -24.92 28.89 -3.36
CA ASN A 719 -25.55 29.25 -4.65
C ASN A 719 -26.45 28.14 -5.23
N LEU A 720 -27.41 28.53 -6.08
CA LEU A 720 -28.16 27.63 -6.95
C LEU A 720 -28.00 28.07 -8.42
N THR A 721 -27.60 27.15 -9.30
CA THR A 721 -27.54 27.36 -10.74
C THR A 721 -28.54 26.44 -11.44
N LEU A 722 -29.27 26.98 -12.42
CA LEU A 722 -30.23 26.25 -13.25
C LEU A 722 -29.95 26.56 -14.73
N ASP A 723 -29.75 25.52 -15.52
CA ASP A 723 -29.55 25.59 -16.96
C ASP A 723 -30.64 24.78 -17.67
N ALA A 724 -31.48 25.45 -18.46
CA ALA A 724 -32.62 24.84 -19.14
C ALA A 724 -32.23 24.08 -20.43
N GLY A 725 -31.03 24.36 -20.99
CA GLY A 725 -30.51 23.70 -22.19
C GLY A 725 -30.94 24.34 -23.51
N ASP A 726 -30.86 23.62 -24.63
CA ASP A 726 -31.31 24.13 -25.93
C ASP A 726 -32.82 23.86 -26.12
N GLY A 727 -33.62 24.87 -26.49
CA GLY A 727 -35.07 24.74 -26.69
C GLY A 727 -35.80 26.08 -26.59
N ASP A 728 -37.09 26.16 -26.97
CA ASP A 728 -37.91 27.31 -26.51
C ASP A 728 -38.48 26.94 -25.12
N ASP A 729 -37.75 27.27 -24.07
CA ASP A 729 -37.98 26.83 -22.71
C ASP A 729 -38.78 27.83 -21.87
N GLN A 730 -39.48 27.33 -20.86
CA GLN A 730 -40.24 28.15 -19.94
C GLN A 730 -39.79 27.91 -18.50
N VAL A 731 -39.06 28.87 -17.91
CA VAL A 731 -38.63 28.83 -16.50
C VAL A 731 -39.50 29.74 -15.65
N ILE A 732 -40.15 29.17 -14.63
CA ILE A 732 -41.02 29.92 -13.70
C ILE A 732 -40.42 29.84 -12.30
N ILE A 733 -40.05 31.00 -11.75
CA ILE A 733 -39.52 31.13 -10.38
C ILE A 733 -40.61 31.72 -9.48
N GLN A 734 -41.14 30.90 -8.58
CA GLN A 734 -42.18 31.27 -7.62
C GLN A 734 -41.56 31.73 -6.28
N GLN A 735 -42.39 32.01 -5.26
CA GLN A 735 -41.86 32.17 -3.90
C GLN A 735 -41.31 30.84 -3.41
N THR A 736 -40.06 30.86 -2.98
CA THR A 736 -39.36 29.77 -2.29
C THR A 736 -39.66 29.82 -0.79
N ASP A 737 -39.37 28.73 -0.06
CA ASP A 737 -39.64 28.63 1.39
C ASP A 737 -38.81 29.65 2.23
N ASP A 738 -39.27 29.91 3.46
CA ASP A 738 -38.67 30.82 4.44
C ASP A 738 -37.23 30.36 4.81
N GLY A 739 -36.22 30.95 4.18
CA GLY A 739 -34.81 30.63 4.42
C GLY A 739 -33.97 30.52 3.16
N PHE A 740 -34.62 30.41 2.00
CA PHE A 740 -33.96 30.44 0.69
C PHE A 740 -33.50 31.88 0.39
N ASN A 741 -32.23 32.20 0.69
CA ASN A 741 -31.66 33.54 0.50
C ASN A 741 -30.26 33.52 -0.13
N VAL A 742 -30.02 32.54 -1.00
CA VAL A 742 -28.81 32.44 -1.82
C VAL A 742 -29.05 33.06 -3.20
N PRO A 743 -27.99 33.51 -3.89
CA PRO A 743 -28.08 33.87 -5.31
C PRO A 743 -28.56 32.67 -6.13
N VAL A 744 -29.45 32.95 -7.11
CA VAL A 744 -29.88 31.97 -8.10
C VAL A 744 -29.49 32.47 -9.49
N SER A 745 -28.80 31.63 -10.24
CA SER A 745 -28.47 31.84 -11.65
C SER A 745 -29.36 30.97 -12.51
N VAL A 746 -29.97 31.55 -13.55
CA VAL A 746 -30.83 30.84 -14.50
C VAL A 746 -30.37 31.17 -15.92
N ALA A 747 -30.08 30.14 -16.70
CA ALA A 747 -29.82 30.23 -18.13
C ALA A 747 -30.96 29.57 -18.93
N GLY A 748 -31.46 30.29 -19.93
CA GLY A 748 -32.43 29.81 -20.93
C GLY A 748 -31.75 28.87 -21.92
N GLY A 749 -30.74 29.37 -22.63
CA GLY A 749 -29.93 28.59 -23.57
C GLY A 749 -30.20 29.01 -25.01
N ASP A 750 -30.06 28.12 -26.00
CA ASP A 750 -30.40 28.43 -27.39
C ASP A 750 -31.91 28.19 -27.65
N GLY A 751 -32.68 29.24 -27.93
CA GLY A 751 -34.08 29.19 -28.36
C GLY A 751 -34.85 30.45 -27.92
N ASN A 752 -36.18 30.50 -28.10
CA ASN A 752 -36.97 31.65 -27.64
C ASN A 752 -37.55 31.37 -26.25
N ASP A 753 -36.79 31.69 -25.24
CA ASP A 753 -37.06 31.32 -23.87
C ASP A 753 -37.98 32.29 -23.15
N THR A 754 -38.66 31.79 -22.13
CA THR A 754 -39.50 32.59 -21.24
C THR A 754 -39.12 32.35 -19.80
N ILE A 755 -38.47 33.35 -19.17
CA ILE A 755 -38.08 33.31 -17.77
C ILE A 755 -38.99 34.25 -16.97
N ASP A 756 -39.91 33.71 -16.18
CA ASP A 756 -40.83 34.47 -15.32
C ASP A 756 -40.45 34.34 -13.83
N SER A 757 -39.83 35.38 -13.29
CA SER A 757 -39.51 35.51 -11.87
C SER A 757 -40.36 36.56 -11.15
N SER A 758 -41.51 36.94 -11.71
CA SER A 758 -42.36 38.04 -11.21
C SER A 758 -42.83 37.86 -9.75
N GLN A 759 -42.82 36.64 -9.24
CA GLN A 759 -43.20 36.33 -7.86
C GLN A 759 -42.01 36.25 -6.88
N ALA A 760 -40.78 36.22 -7.40
CA ALA A 760 -39.55 36.14 -6.61
C ALA A 760 -39.16 37.49 -5.98
N ASN A 761 -38.57 37.44 -4.79
CA ASN A 761 -38.06 38.62 -4.06
C ASN A 761 -36.56 38.51 -3.72
N ILE A 762 -35.88 37.49 -4.23
CA ILE A 762 -34.44 37.23 -4.06
C ILE A 762 -33.62 37.87 -5.19
N THR A 763 -32.30 37.93 -5.02
CA THR A 763 -31.38 38.41 -6.06
C THR A 763 -31.18 37.30 -7.10
N LEU A 764 -31.46 37.61 -8.36
CA LEU A 764 -31.40 36.66 -9.47
C LEU A 764 -30.41 37.11 -10.55
N VAL A 765 -29.77 36.15 -11.21
CA VAL A 765 -29.12 36.33 -12.50
C VAL A 765 -29.95 35.55 -13.51
N LEU A 766 -30.52 36.25 -14.49
CA LEU A 766 -31.41 35.68 -15.50
C LEU A 766 -30.78 35.93 -16.86
N ASP A 767 -30.47 34.87 -17.59
CA ASP A 767 -29.84 34.90 -18.90
C ASP A 767 -30.74 34.20 -19.91
N GLY A 768 -31.16 34.91 -20.96
CA GLY A 768 -31.98 34.37 -22.04
C GLY A 768 -31.18 33.43 -22.92
N GLY A 769 -29.98 33.84 -23.33
CA GLY A 769 -29.13 33.09 -24.23
C GLY A 769 -29.33 33.47 -25.69
N GLY A 770 -29.66 32.53 -26.55
CA GLY A 770 -29.74 32.73 -28.00
C GLY A 770 -31.16 32.59 -28.55
N GLY A 771 -31.87 33.69 -28.75
CA GLY A 771 -33.15 33.73 -29.47
C GLY A 771 -33.94 34.98 -29.10
N ASN A 772 -35.26 34.99 -29.32
CA ASN A 772 -36.08 36.16 -28.96
C ASN A 772 -36.76 35.89 -27.62
N ASP A 773 -36.08 36.24 -26.55
CA ASP A 773 -36.41 35.79 -25.21
C ASP A 773 -37.37 36.74 -24.51
N THR A 774 -38.11 36.22 -23.53
CA THR A 774 -39.02 37.00 -22.70
C THR A 774 -38.65 36.80 -21.24
N ILE A 775 -37.98 37.80 -20.65
CA ILE A 775 -37.52 37.73 -19.25
C ILE A 775 -38.29 38.74 -18.41
N THR A 776 -38.93 38.25 -17.35
CA THR A 776 -39.62 39.07 -16.35
C THR A 776 -38.93 38.94 -15.00
N GLY A 777 -38.30 40.03 -14.54
CA GLY A 777 -37.63 40.16 -13.26
C GLY A 777 -38.57 40.37 -12.07
N GLY A 778 -38.25 39.76 -10.94
CA GLY A 778 -38.95 39.92 -9.66
C GLY A 778 -38.66 41.23 -8.90
N ALA A 779 -39.00 41.25 -7.62
CA ALA A 779 -38.82 42.42 -6.75
C ALA A 779 -37.38 42.60 -6.19
N GLY A 780 -36.52 41.59 -6.36
CA GLY A 780 -35.12 41.60 -5.94
C GLY A 780 -34.22 42.51 -6.78
N SER A 781 -32.93 42.57 -6.44
CA SER A 781 -31.93 43.28 -7.24
C SER A 781 -31.32 42.31 -8.24
N ASN A 782 -31.75 42.37 -9.49
CA ASN A 782 -31.49 41.32 -10.48
C ASN A 782 -30.47 41.76 -11.54
N VAL A 783 -29.79 40.79 -12.13
CA VAL A 783 -29.08 40.92 -13.40
C VAL A 783 -29.95 40.21 -14.45
N ILE A 784 -30.36 40.94 -15.48
CA ILE A 784 -31.20 40.43 -16.58
C ILE A 784 -30.39 40.58 -17.85
N ILE A 785 -30.15 39.48 -18.57
CA ILE A 785 -29.38 39.42 -19.80
C ILE A 785 -30.32 38.86 -20.87
N GLY A 786 -30.56 39.65 -21.93
CA GLY A 786 -31.35 39.22 -23.09
C GLY A 786 -30.59 38.18 -23.89
N GLY A 787 -29.51 38.61 -24.54
CA GLY A 787 -28.64 37.71 -25.29
C GLY A 787 -28.69 38.03 -26.78
N GLU A 788 -28.66 37.03 -27.66
CA GLU A 788 -28.74 37.24 -29.11
C GLU A 788 -30.18 37.10 -29.64
N GLY A 789 -30.80 38.18 -30.06
CA GLY A 789 -32.11 38.21 -30.73
C GLY A 789 -32.93 39.44 -30.37
N ASP A 790 -34.20 39.50 -30.80
CA ASP A 790 -35.09 40.62 -30.48
C ASP A 790 -35.81 40.35 -29.14
N ASP A 791 -35.21 40.72 -28.02
CA ASP A 791 -35.67 40.30 -26.68
C ASP A 791 -36.74 41.20 -26.06
N THR A 792 -37.51 40.66 -25.13
CA THR A 792 -38.46 41.39 -24.27
C THR A 792 -38.04 41.29 -22.80
N LEU A 793 -37.51 42.39 -22.26
CA LEU A 793 -36.93 42.45 -20.92
C LEU A 793 -37.78 43.34 -20.01
N ILE A 794 -38.47 42.74 -19.04
CA ILE A 794 -39.34 43.42 -18.10
C ILE A 794 -38.73 43.32 -16.71
N ASP A 795 -38.15 44.40 -16.17
CA ASP A 795 -37.65 44.35 -14.79
C ASP A 795 -38.74 44.74 -13.77
N GLY A 796 -38.60 44.20 -12.56
CA GLY A 796 -39.56 44.39 -11.48
C GLY A 796 -39.18 45.50 -10.50
N GLY A 797 -38.98 45.12 -9.24
CA GLY A 797 -38.51 46.02 -8.16
C GLY A 797 -36.99 46.07 -8.08
N GLY A 798 -36.42 46.77 -7.08
CA GLY A 798 -35.01 46.59 -6.71
C GLY A 798 -33.99 47.48 -7.42
N THR A 799 -32.70 47.09 -7.35
CA THR A 799 -31.61 47.73 -8.10
C THR A 799 -31.14 46.77 -9.18
N ASN A 800 -31.52 46.99 -10.44
CA ASN A 800 -31.31 46.01 -11.50
C ASN A 800 -30.21 46.42 -12.46
N THR A 801 -29.53 45.44 -13.03
CA THR A 801 -28.68 45.59 -14.22
C THR A 801 -29.33 44.84 -15.36
N ILE A 802 -29.66 45.55 -16.45
CA ILE A 802 -30.28 44.97 -17.65
C ILE A 802 -29.26 45.07 -18.77
N VAL A 803 -28.91 43.93 -19.37
CA VAL A 803 -27.99 43.81 -20.48
C VAL A 803 -28.81 43.31 -21.67
N THR A 804 -28.91 44.12 -22.73
CA THR A 804 -29.82 43.80 -23.83
C THR A 804 -29.28 42.75 -24.79
N GLY A 805 -27.95 42.65 -24.90
CA GLY A 805 -27.32 41.82 -25.93
C GLY A 805 -27.54 42.36 -27.34
N GLY A 806 -27.52 41.49 -28.34
CA GLY A 806 -27.56 41.82 -29.76
C GLY A 806 -28.96 41.67 -30.36
N GLY A 807 -29.51 42.73 -30.97
CA GLY A 807 -30.80 42.68 -31.65
C GLY A 807 -31.61 43.95 -31.48
N THR A 808 -32.94 43.87 -31.58
CA THR A 808 -33.88 44.98 -31.33
C THR A 808 -34.77 44.68 -30.13
N ASP A 809 -34.32 45.12 -28.97
CA ASP A 809 -34.93 44.72 -27.69
C ASP A 809 -36.01 45.69 -27.19
N ASP A 810 -37.05 45.15 -26.57
CA ASP A 810 -38.10 45.89 -25.87
C ASP A 810 -37.88 45.81 -24.35
N ILE A 811 -37.52 46.95 -23.75
CA ILE A 811 -37.22 47.05 -22.32
C ILE A 811 -38.34 47.79 -21.60
N GLN A 812 -39.03 47.10 -20.71
CA GLN A 812 -40.03 47.69 -19.84
C GLN A 812 -39.50 47.86 -18.42
N GLN A 813 -39.18 49.10 -18.05
CA GLN A 813 -38.62 49.37 -16.73
C GLN A 813 -39.66 49.43 -15.59
N GLY A 814 -39.42 48.69 -14.52
CA GLY A 814 -40.14 48.64 -13.25
C GLY A 814 -39.71 49.72 -12.25
N SER A 815 -39.98 49.49 -10.96
CA SER A 815 -39.75 50.46 -9.89
C SER A 815 -38.42 50.22 -9.19
N GLY A 816 -37.43 51.09 -9.37
CA GLY A 816 -36.10 50.80 -8.84
C GLY A 816 -35.02 51.76 -9.29
N THR A 817 -33.76 51.40 -9.00
CA THR A 817 -32.59 52.05 -9.63
C THR A 817 -32.00 51.07 -10.64
N ASN A 818 -32.14 51.37 -11.93
CA ASN A 818 -31.79 50.44 -12.99
C ASN A 818 -30.60 50.95 -13.80
N THR A 819 -29.68 50.06 -14.10
CA THR A 819 -28.57 50.28 -15.03
C THR A 819 -28.86 49.47 -16.28
N VAL A 820 -29.01 50.14 -17.43
CA VAL A 820 -29.19 49.46 -18.72
C VAL A 820 -27.88 49.56 -19.50
N VAL A 821 -27.37 48.40 -19.91
CA VAL A 821 -26.18 48.23 -20.74
C VAL A 821 -26.66 47.74 -22.10
N THR A 822 -26.42 48.54 -23.14
CA THR A 822 -26.71 48.17 -24.52
C THR A 822 -25.38 47.88 -25.21
N ASP A 823 -25.15 46.63 -25.60
CA ASP A 823 -24.08 46.32 -26.57
C ASP A 823 -24.69 46.27 -27.96
N THR A 824 -23.90 46.57 -28.99
CA THR A 824 -24.33 46.55 -30.40
C THR A 824 -23.49 45.60 -31.24
N GLY A 825 -22.68 44.74 -30.61
CA GLY A 825 -21.92 43.65 -31.21
C GLY A 825 -20.82 44.13 -32.18
N ALA A 826 -19.56 43.90 -31.81
CA ALA A 826 -18.32 43.86 -32.63
C ALA A 826 -17.08 44.43 -31.91
N GLY A 827 -17.09 44.51 -30.57
CA GLY A 827 -15.89 44.76 -29.78
C GLY A 827 -15.16 43.46 -29.45
N ASN A 828 -13.94 43.56 -28.91
CA ASN A 828 -13.42 42.57 -27.98
C ASN A 828 -13.46 43.34 -26.66
N ASN A 829 -14.68 43.50 -26.13
CA ASN A 829 -14.93 44.24 -24.90
C ASN A 829 -14.66 43.30 -23.73
N GLY A 830 -13.97 43.78 -22.69
CA GLY A 830 -13.72 42.93 -21.52
C GLY A 830 -15.03 42.59 -20.78
N PRO A 831 -15.09 41.44 -20.08
CA PRO A 831 -16.31 40.98 -19.42
C PRO A 831 -16.88 42.00 -18.41
N LEU A 832 -18.19 42.10 -18.24
CA LEU A 832 -18.79 42.82 -17.13
C LEU A 832 -18.63 42.00 -15.85
N ILE A 833 -17.94 42.53 -14.83
CA ILE A 833 -17.81 41.89 -13.51
C ILE A 833 -18.42 42.76 -12.41
N SER A 834 -19.17 42.14 -11.49
CA SER A 834 -19.83 42.77 -10.35
C SER A 834 -19.49 42.04 -9.04
N ALA A 835 -19.65 42.71 -7.89
CA ALA A 835 -19.48 42.12 -6.57
C ALA A 835 -20.56 42.63 -5.61
N SER A 836 -20.93 41.82 -4.62
CA SER A 836 -21.87 42.18 -3.56
C SER A 836 -21.41 43.42 -2.77
N ALA A 837 -22.38 44.22 -2.34
CA ALA A 837 -22.12 45.53 -1.75
C ALA A 837 -21.53 45.42 -0.33
N GLY A 838 -20.55 46.29 0.00
CA GLY A 838 -19.93 46.39 1.33
C GLY A 838 -18.46 45.95 1.38
N ASN A 839 -17.70 46.50 2.34
CA ASN A 839 -16.30 46.13 2.57
C ASN A 839 -16.23 44.92 3.52
N VAL A 840 -15.14 44.16 3.45
CA VAL A 840 -14.93 42.97 4.27
C VAL A 840 -14.08 43.33 5.50
N ALA A 841 -14.52 42.95 6.69
CA ALA A 841 -13.75 43.11 7.93
C ALA A 841 -13.63 41.75 8.60
N VAL A 842 -12.41 41.35 8.95
CA VAL A 842 -12.12 40.00 9.44
C VAL A 842 -11.08 40.06 10.57
N GLY A 843 -11.28 39.24 11.61
CA GLY A 843 -10.31 39.03 12.69
C GLY A 843 -9.22 38.04 12.26
N GLU A 844 -8.06 38.08 12.91
CA GLU A 844 -7.01 37.07 12.68
C GLU A 844 -7.55 35.66 13.02
N GLY A 845 -7.37 34.71 12.11
CA GLY A 845 -7.90 33.34 12.21
C GLY A 845 -9.36 33.13 11.76
N GLU A 846 -10.06 34.19 11.35
CA GLU A 846 -11.44 34.09 10.85
C GLU A 846 -11.49 34.01 9.31
N THR A 847 -12.56 33.43 8.77
CA THR A 847 -12.79 33.39 7.32
C THR A 847 -13.63 34.58 6.84
N ALA A 848 -13.23 35.13 5.69
CA ALA A 848 -13.91 36.24 5.01
C ALA A 848 -14.43 35.77 3.65
N ARG A 849 -15.61 36.27 3.26
CA ARG A 849 -16.28 35.89 2.01
C ARG A 849 -16.82 37.10 1.25
N LYS A 850 -16.83 37.01 -0.07
CA LYS A 850 -17.44 37.99 -0.98
C LYS A 850 -17.94 37.30 -2.24
N THR A 851 -19.12 37.66 -2.72
CA THR A 851 -19.72 37.08 -3.93
C THR A 851 -19.84 38.11 -5.03
N GLY A 852 -20.03 37.67 -6.27
CA GLY A 852 -20.25 38.55 -7.41
C GLY A 852 -20.79 37.82 -8.63
N THR A 853 -20.94 38.56 -9.73
CA THR A 853 -21.37 38.01 -11.03
C THR A 853 -20.41 38.42 -12.13
N PHE A 854 -20.41 37.69 -13.25
CA PHE A 854 -19.69 38.02 -14.46
C PHE A 854 -20.55 37.77 -15.70
N PHE A 855 -20.24 38.46 -16.79
CA PHE A 855 -20.88 38.29 -18.09
C PHE A 855 -19.98 38.80 -19.21
N ASP A 856 -19.90 38.08 -20.33
CA ASP A 856 -19.22 38.54 -21.55
C ASP A 856 -20.21 38.73 -22.71
N LEU A 857 -20.03 39.82 -23.45
CA LEU A 857 -20.92 40.33 -24.48
C LEU A 857 -20.53 39.93 -25.91
N ASP A 858 -19.28 39.50 -26.14
CA ASP A 858 -18.71 39.52 -27.50
C ASP A 858 -18.25 38.14 -28.05
N GLU A 859 -18.15 37.05 -27.25
CA GLU A 859 -17.53 35.80 -27.71
C GLU A 859 -18.20 34.52 -27.16
N THR A 860 -17.85 33.34 -27.72
CA THR A 860 -18.28 31.98 -27.30
C THR A 860 -17.30 31.32 -26.31
N ASP A 861 -16.31 32.07 -25.83
CA ASP A 861 -15.22 31.57 -25.00
C ASP A 861 -15.51 31.78 -23.50
N ASN A 862 -15.22 30.78 -22.67
CA ASN A 862 -15.51 30.81 -21.24
C ASN A 862 -14.76 31.95 -20.52
N VAL A 863 -15.49 32.72 -19.70
CA VAL A 863 -14.87 33.71 -18.82
C VAL A 863 -14.13 33.00 -17.69
N THR A 864 -12.97 33.51 -17.30
CA THR A 864 -12.23 33.03 -16.12
C THR A 864 -12.09 34.13 -15.07
N ILE A 865 -12.45 33.84 -13.81
CA ILE A 865 -12.31 34.77 -12.70
C ILE A 865 -11.04 34.47 -11.91
N SER A 866 -10.26 35.52 -11.63
CA SER A 866 -9.06 35.45 -10.81
C SER A 866 -9.04 36.58 -9.78
N THR A 867 -8.25 36.41 -8.71
CA THR A 867 -8.08 37.42 -7.66
C THR A 867 -6.61 37.65 -7.36
N ASP A 868 -6.24 38.87 -6.98
CA ASP A 868 -4.88 39.24 -6.57
C ASP A 868 -4.54 38.84 -5.12
N PHE A 869 -5.55 38.45 -4.35
CA PHE A 869 -5.45 38.08 -2.94
C PHE A 869 -6.66 37.22 -2.53
N GLY A 870 -6.48 36.21 -1.69
CA GLY A 870 -7.48 35.18 -1.41
C GLY A 870 -7.64 34.19 -2.57
N VAL A 871 -8.75 33.43 -2.59
CA VAL A 871 -9.04 32.44 -3.63
C VAL A 871 -10.45 32.62 -4.18
N ILE A 872 -10.64 32.33 -5.47
CA ILE A 872 -11.97 32.14 -6.05
C ILE A 872 -12.39 30.71 -5.71
N ALA A 873 -13.33 30.57 -4.77
CA ALA A 873 -13.80 29.30 -4.25
C ALA A 873 -14.88 28.66 -5.13
N PHE A 874 -15.52 29.45 -5.98
CA PHE A 874 -16.54 29.00 -6.91
C PHE A 874 -16.62 29.97 -8.09
N GLN A 875 -16.87 29.42 -9.29
CA GLN A 875 -17.22 30.16 -10.50
C GLN A 875 -18.12 29.27 -11.36
N ASP A 876 -19.23 29.81 -11.87
CA ASP A 876 -20.03 29.15 -12.92
C ASP A 876 -19.21 28.90 -14.20
N THR A 877 -19.52 27.84 -14.93
CA THR A 877 -18.88 27.49 -16.21
C THR A 877 -19.62 28.15 -17.36
N GLY A 878 -18.95 29.04 -18.11
CA GLY A 878 -19.51 29.65 -19.32
C GLY A 878 -19.17 31.13 -19.44
N ASN A 879 -20.01 31.85 -20.19
CA ASN A 879 -19.80 33.25 -20.54
C ASN A 879 -20.55 34.21 -19.60
N SER A 880 -21.41 33.65 -18.75
CA SER A 880 -22.16 34.36 -17.73
C SER A 880 -22.20 33.53 -16.44
N GLY A 881 -22.38 34.19 -15.29
CA GLY A 881 -22.67 33.49 -14.04
C GLY A 881 -22.18 34.19 -12.77
N ALA A 882 -22.12 33.43 -11.67
CA ALA A 882 -21.74 33.86 -10.34
C ALA A 882 -20.29 33.44 -9.99
N TRP A 883 -19.70 34.14 -9.04
CA TRP A 883 -18.40 33.79 -8.46
C TRP A 883 -18.36 34.08 -6.96
N THR A 884 -17.56 33.30 -6.23
CA THR A 884 -17.34 33.45 -4.79
C THR A 884 -15.86 33.56 -4.47
N TRP A 885 -15.49 34.60 -3.73
CA TRP A 885 -14.17 34.82 -3.17
C TRP A 885 -14.12 34.43 -1.68
N LYS A 886 -13.08 33.70 -1.27
CA LYS A 886 -12.81 33.31 0.13
C LYS A 886 -11.39 33.72 0.53
N TYR A 887 -11.21 34.02 1.82
CA TYR A 887 -9.91 34.29 2.43
C TYR A 887 -9.88 33.82 3.89
N ASN A 888 -8.75 33.26 4.32
CA ASN A 888 -8.45 32.91 5.72
C ASN A 888 -7.34 33.85 6.26
N ALA A 889 -7.61 34.51 7.38
CA ALA A 889 -6.80 35.61 7.92
C ALA A 889 -5.65 35.18 8.86
N ALA A 890 -4.86 34.16 8.50
CA ALA A 890 -3.72 33.73 9.33
C ALA A 890 -2.42 34.49 8.97
N GLY A 891 -1.83 35.21 9.93
CA GLY A 891 -0.47 35.78 9.82
C GLY A 891 -0.27 36.91 8.78
N ALA A 892 -1.34 37.53 8.28
CA ALA A 892 -1.24 38.52 7.20
C ALA A 892 -1.07 39.96 7.71
N LEU A 893 -0.15 40.70 7.07
CA LEU A 893 -0.06 42.15 7.19
C LEU A 893 -1.41 42.80 6.80
N PRO A 894 -1.78 43.96 7.38
CA PRO A 894 -3.02 44.63 7.01
C PRO A 894 -3.01 45.03 5.53
N ARG A 895 -3.73 44.27 4.70
CA ARG A 895 -4.03 44.63 3.31
C ARG A 895 -5.35 45.38 3.28
N THR A 896 -5.39 46.47 2.52
CA THR A 896 -6.58 47.34 2.47
C THR A 896 -7.48 47.07 1.27
N THR A 897 -7.01 46.43 0.18
CA THR A 897 -7.77 46.31 -1.07
C THR A 897 -7.47 44.99 -1.80
N VAL A 898 -8.53 44.34 -2.29
CA VAL A 898 -8.53 43.12 -3.13
C VAL A 898 -9.08 43.48 -4.51
N THR A 899 -8.49 42.93 -5.56
CA THR A 899 -8.89 43.12 -6.96
C THR A 899 -9.24 41.77 -7.57
N VAL A 900 -10.46 41.69 -8.09
CA VAL A 900 -10.97 40.52 -8.83
C VAL A 900 -11.01 40.88 -10.30
N THR A 901 -10.49 40.00 -11.15
CA THR A 901 -10.34 40.19 -12.60
C THR A 901 -11.09 39.08 -13.33
N ALA A 902 -11.96 39.47 -14.26
CA ALA A 902 -12.56 38.61 -15.26
C ALA A 902 -11.76 38.71 -16.57
N ASP A 903 -11.45 37.57 -17.18
CA ASP A 903 -10.75 37.41 -18.44
C ASP A 903 -11.66 36.66 -19.43
N ASP A 904 -11.80 37.19 -20.64
CA ASP A 904 -12.61 36.60 -21.72
C ASP A 904 -11.90 35.42 -22.44
N GLY A 905 -10.63 35.15 -22.13
CA GLY A 905 -9.86 34.09 -22.79
C GLY A 905 -9.30 34.47 -24.18
N SER A 906 -9.69 35.62 -24.74
CA SER A 906 -9.19 36.17 -26.01
C SER A 906 -8.35 37.44 -25.86
N GLY A 907 -8.27 37.96 -24.64
CA GLY A 907 -7.29 38.95 -24.20
C GLY A 907 -7.86 40.27 -23.70
N ALA A 908 -9.18 40.45 -23.58
CA ALA A 908 -9.75 41.56 -22.83
C ALA A 908 -10.18 41.14 -21.42
N THR A 909 -9.87 42.03 -20.48
CA THR A 909 -10.08 41.80 -19.05
C THR A 909 -10.79 42.98 -18.42
N SER A 910 -11.65 42.72 -17.45
CA SER A 910 -12.24 43.72 -16.58
C SER A 910 -11.96 43.39 -15.13
N SER A 911 -11.84 44.42 -14.30
CA SER A 911 -11.52 44.23 -12.88
C SER A 911 -12.35 45.13 -12.00
N LEU A 912 -12.71 44.64 -10.82
CA LEU A 912 -13.26 45.43 -9.72
C LEU A 912 -12.41 45.28 -8.47
N SER A 913 -12.54 46.21 -7.53
CA SER A 913 -11.84 46.15 -6.26
C SER A 913 -12.76 46.41 -5.07
N PHE A 914 -12.44 45.81 -3.93
CA PHE A 914 -13.10 46.07 -2.65
C PHE A 914 -12.09 46.08 -1.49
N ASP A 915 -12.45 46.75 -0.39
CA ASP A 915 -11.54 46.85 0.75
C ASP A 915 -11.68 45.70 1.75
N VAL A 916 -10.55 45.29 2.33
CA VAL A 916 -10.44 44.32 3.43
C VAL A 916 -9.74 45.00 4.63
N THR A 917 -10.07 44.65 5.87
CA THR A 917 -9.38 45.17 7.08
C THR A 917 -9.07 44.04 8.07
N ILE A 918 -7.80 43.97 8.54
CA ILE A 918 -7.23 42.96 9.46
C ILE A 918 -6.58 43.69 10.68
N GLY A 919 -6.72 43.20 11.93
CA GLY A 919 -6.16 43.79 13.17
C GLY A 919 -4.76 43.24 13.58
N ALA A 920 -4.02 43.86 14.54
CA ALA A 920 -2.65 43.45 14.97
C ALA A 920 -2.49 43.17 16.50
N VAL A 921 -1.56 42.27 16.91
CA VAL A 921 -1.36 41.74 18.30
C VAL A 921 0.14 41.70 18.73
N ASN A 922 0.44 41.79 20.05
CA ASN A 922 1.76 41.53 20.67
C ASN A 922 2.21 40.10 20.39
N THR A 923 3.27 39.93 19.60
CA THR A 923 3.75 38.61 19.18
C THR A 923 4.69 38.01 20.20
N ALA A 924 4.63 36.69 20.39
CA ALA A 924 5.64 36.00 21.17
C ALA A 924 6.98 36.05 20.41
N PRO A 925 8.13 36.09 21.11
CA PRO A 925 9.42 35.92 20.47
C PRO A 925 9.47 34.58 19.72
N THR A 926 10.39 34.46 18.78
CA THR A 926 10.65 33.22 18.04
C THR A 926 11.96 32.61 18.51
N ALA A 927 11.92 31.38 19.00
CA ALA A 927 13.10 30.53 19.13
C ALA A 927 13.33 29.84 17.77
N THR A 928 14.56 29.81 17.29
CA THR A 928 14.88 29.20 15.99
C THR A 928 15.62 27.90 16.24
N GLY A 929 15.06 26.79 15.76
CA GLY A 929 15.70 25.49 15.83
C GLY A 929 17.00 25.47 15.04
N GLN A 930 17.94 24.63 15.48
CA GLN A 930 19.26 24.52 14.88
C GLN A 930 19.60 23.05 14.64
N SER A 931 20.46 22.80 13.66
CA SER A 931 21.05 21.48 13.47
C SER A 931 22.56 21.59 13.43
N VAL A 932 23.23 20.74 14.20
CA VAL A 932 24.69 20.69 14.32
C VAL A 932 25.18 19.26 14.19
N GLU A 933 26.37 19.07 13.63
CA GLU A 933 26.99 17.76 13.45
C GLU A 933 28.20 17.60 14.39
N VAL A 934 28.35 16.41 14.98
CA VAL A 934 29.47 16.03 15.85
C VAL A 934 29.82 14.56 15.63
N THR A 935 31.08 14.18 15.83
CA THR A 935 31.44 12.75 15.81
C THR A 935 31.06 12.07 17.12
N GLU A 936 30.85 10.75 17.10
CA GLU A 936 30.53 9.93 18.29
C GLU A 936 31.54 10.04 19.44
N ASP A 937 32.74 10.57 19.19
CA ASP A 937 33.81 10.82 20.16
C ASP A 937 34.23 12.30 20.27
N GLY A 938 33.48 13.23 19.64
CA GLY A 938 33.84 14.64 19.49
C GLY A 938 32.95 15.60 20.29
N HIS A 939 33.21 16.92 20.22
CA HIS A 939 32.33 17.95 20.79
C HIS A 939 32.03 19.05 19.77
N VAL A 940 30.88 19.71 19.93
CA VAL A 940 30.48 20.82 19.05
C VAL A 940 29.91 21.99 19.85
N ALA A 941 30.43 23.20 19.58
CA ALA A 941 29.93 24.44 20.18
C ALA A 941 29.03 25.22 19.20
N PHE A 942 27.92 25.74 19.69
CA PHE A 942 26.94 26.51 18.90
C PHE A 942 26.24 27.57 19.76
N THR A 943 25.70 28.61 19.11
CA THR A 943 25.00 29.72 19.79
C THR A 943 23.51 29.64 19.50
N LEU A 944 22.68 29.64 20.55
CA LEU A 944 21.23 29.60 20.41
C LEU A 944 20.70 30.84 19.68
N VAL A 945 19.67 30.67 18.87
CA VAL A 945 19.11 31.74 18.06
C VAL A 945 17.67 32.03 18.47
N GLY A 946 17.42 33.30 18.80
CA GLY A 946 16.10 33.80 19.13
C GLY A 946 15.95 35.22 18.61
N ASN A 947 14.76 35.53 18.11
CA ASN A 947 14.46 36.86 17.59
C ASN A 947 13.07 37.31 18.01
N ASP A 948 12.94 38.60 18.25
CA ASP A 948 11.67 39.23 18.51
C ASP A 948 11.61 40.56 17.78
N ALA A 949 10.48 40.85 17.14
CA ALA A 949 10.34 42.06 16.34
C ALA A 949 10.22 43.31 17.23
N GLU A 950 9.74 43.11 18.46
CA GLU A 950 9.47 44.16 19.44
C GLU A 950 10.60 44.31 20.49
N THR A 951 11.23 43.21 20.91
CA THR A 951 12.29 43.19 21.94
C THR A 951 13.70 43.06 21.36
N PRO A 952 14.66 43.91 21.76
CA PRO A 952 16.07 43.78 21.33
C PRO A 952 16.70 42.44 21.76
N ALA A 953 17.45 41.79 20.86
CA ALA A 953 18.04 40.47 21.06
C ALA A 953 18.85 40.30 22.36
N ASP A 954 19.60 41.31 22.81
CA ASP A 954 20.39 41.26 24.05
C ASP A 954 19.52 41.24 25.34
N SER A 955 18.23 41.54 25.22
CA SER A 955 17.26 41.57 26.33
C SER A 955 16.34 40.35 26.38
N LEU A 956 16.45 39.45 25.40
CA LEU A 956 15.73 38.18 25.38
C LEU A 956 16.33 37.21 26.41
N LEU A 957 15.46 36.38 26.98
CA LEU A 957 15.84 35.33 27.93
C LEU A 957 15.68 33.97 27.28
N PHE A 958 16.76 33.19 27.21
CA PHE A 958 16.79 31.84 26.66
C PHE A 958 16.73 30.84 27.81
N THR A 959 15.72 29.98 27.80
CA THR A 959 15.54 28.94 28.82
C THR A 959 15.72 27.58 28.17
N VAL A 960 16.62 26.76 28.68
CA VAL A 960 16.78 25.36 28.25
C VAL A 960 15.63 24.55 28.85
N GLU A 961 14.74 24.02 28.02
CA GLU A 961 13.52 23.32 28.45
C GLU A 961 13.73 21.82 28.57
N THR A 962 14.59 21.25 27.71
CA THR A 962 15.11 19.89 27.86
C THR A 962 16.62 19.91 27.71
N VAL A 963 17.29 18.86 28.19
CA VAL A 963 18.70 18.58 27.90
C VAL A 963 18.77 17.33 27.01
N PRO A 964 19.89 17.09 26.32
CA PRO A 964 20.04 15.92 25.47
C PRO A 964 19.84 14.63 26.25
N THR A 965 19.27 13.62 25.59
CA THR A 965 18.93 12.35 26.23
C THR A 965 20.16 11.48 26.43
N SER A 966 21.12 11.58 25.51
CA SER A 966 22.27 10.69 25.47
C SER A 966 23.61 11.43 25.35
N GLY A 967 23.61 12.72 25.59
CA GLY A 967 24.79 13.57 25.59
C GLY A 967 24.64 14.66 26.65
N SER A 968 25.66 15.48 26.81
CA SER A 968 25.66 16.54 27.83
C SER A 968 25.96 17.90 27.20
N LEU A 969 25.29 18.92 27.75
CA LEU A 969 25.53 20.32 27.40
C LEU A 969 26.41 21.00 28.44
N PHE A 970 27.33 21.82 27.96
CA PHE A 970 28.25 22.59 28.77
C PHE A 970 28.24 24.05 28.35
N THR A 971 28.51 24.91 29.33
CA THR A 971 28.87 26.30 29.06
C THR A 971 30.33 26.36 28.60
N PRO A 972 30.77 27.45 27.94
CA PRO A 972 32.18 27.59 27.52
C PRO A 972 33.17 27.68 28.70
N THR A 973 32.67 27.77 29.94
CA THR A 973 33.47 27.71 31.17
C THR A 973 33.59 26.28 31.73
N GLY A 974 32.96 25.29 31.10
CA GLY A 974 32.96 23.87 31.49
C GLY A 974 31.86 23.51 32.48
N ASP A 975 30.98 24.43 32.85
CA ASP A 975 29.86 24.12 33.75
C ASP A 975 28.75 23.41 32.98
N ARG A 976 28.28 22.26 33.49
CA ARG A 976 27.17 21.50 32.89
C ARG A 976 25.86 22.29 32.94
N VAL A 977 25.09 22.21 31.85
CA VAL A 977 23.80 22.89 31.69
C VAL A 977 22.67 21.93 32.02
N GLU A 978 21.79 22.33 32.93
CA GLU A 978 20.63 21.53 33.36
C GLU A 978 19.32 22.13 32.82
N VAL A 979 18.26 21.31 32.86
CA VAL A 979 16.90 21.75 32.52
C VAL A 979 16.49 22.96 33.38
N GLY A 980 15.94 23.98 32.73
CA GLY A 980 15.54 25.24 33.35
C GLY A 980 16.66 26.28 33.46
N ALA A 981 17.85 26.03 32.92
CA ALA A 981 18.92 27.02 32.86
C ALA A 981 18.50 28.23 32.00
N VAL A 982 18.60 29.45 32.57
CA VAL A 982 18.20 30.70 31.90
C VAL A 982 19.41 31.58 31.61
N PHE A 983 19.54 32.00 30.36
CA PHE A 983 20.60 32.87 29.87
C PHE A 983 20.02 34.19 29.35
N SER A 984 20.68 35.30 29.66
CA SER A 984 20.31 36.63 29.13
C SER A 984 21.12 36.91 27.87
N GLY A 985 20.42 37.16 26.76
CA GLY A 985 21.02 37.16 25.42
C GLY A 985 21.37 35.75 24.96
N ALA A 986 21.61 35.59 23.66
CA ALA A 986 21.89 34.30 23.02
C ALA A 986 23.14 33.60 23.62
N PRO A 987 22.99 32.48 24.38
CA PRO A 987 24.12 31.75 24.94
C PRO A 987 24.84 30.91 23.89
N THR A 988 26.15 30.72 24.06
CA THR A 988 26.91 29.68 23.34
C THR A 988 27.06 28.47 24.26
N LEU A 989 26.65 27.31 23.79
CA LEU A 989 26.71 26.03 24.51
C LEU A 989 27.57 25.04 23.71
N GLU A 990 28.11 24.04 24.40
CA GLU A 990 28.92 22.96 23.84
C GLU A 990 28.25 21.62 24.13
N TYR A 991 28.10 20.78 23.11
CA TYR A 991 27.51 19.45 23.21
C TYR A 991 28.59 18.37 23.07
N GLN A 992 28.48 17.33 23.90
CA GLN A 992 29.32 16.13 23.87
C GLN A 992 28.45 14.86 23.92
N PRO A 993 28.67 13.88 23.02
CA PRO A 993 27.99 12.58 23.05
C PRO A 993 28.28 11.79 24.33
N GLY A 994 27.35 10.92 24.71
CA GLY A 994 27.46 10.04 25.87
C GLY A 994 28.29 8.79 25.63
N ALA A 995 28.74 8.19 26.73
CA ALA A 995 29.77 7.16 26.77
C ALA A 995 29.39 5.82 26.14
N SER A 996 28.10 5.50 26.00
CA SER A 996 27.63 4.24 25.41
C SER A 996 27.36 4.32 23.91
N ARG A 997 27.48 5.49 23.28
CA ARG A 997 27.13 5.66 21.87
C ARG A 997 28.23 5.13 20.94
N ALA A 998 27.83 4.24 20.03
CA ALA A 998 28.64 3.69 18.96
C ALA A 998 27.82 3.70 17.67
N GLY A 999 28.10 4.64 16.75
CA GLY A 999 27.45 4.77 15.45
C GLY A 999 26.80 6.13 15.18
N GLU A 1000 26.09 6.21 14.05
CA GLU A 1000 25.31 7.39 13.67
C GLU A 1000 24.00 7.46 14.45
N GLY A 1001 23.52 8.68 14.73
CA GLY A 1001 22.22 8.86 15.37
C GLY A 1001 21.92 10.30 15.73
N SER A 1002 20.67 10.57 16.11
CA SER A 1002 20.27 11.89 16.59
C SER A 1002 20.29 11.96 18.12
N ASP A 1003 20.61 13.14 18.63
CA ASP A 1003 20.33 13.58 19.98
C ASP A 1003 19.83 15.03 19.86
N GLY A 1004 19.34 15.62 20.94
CA GLY A 1004 18.86 16.98 20.84
C GLY A 1004 18.24 17.48 22.11
N PHE A 1005 18.02 18.79 22.14
CA PHE A 1005 17.42 19.44 23.29
C PHE A 1005 16.62 20.65 22.82
N SER A 1006 15.67 21.08 23.63
CA SER A 1006 14.79 22.18 23.30
C SER A 1006 15.04 23.38 24.21
N PHE A 1007 14.83 24.57 23.66
CA PHE A 1007 14.91 25.82 24.41
C PHE A 1007 13.77 26.75 24.01
N SER A 1008 13.30 27.54 24.97
CA SER A 1008 12.34 28.62 24.73
C SER A 1008 13.01 29.98 24.85
N VAL A 1009 12.42 30.98 24.20
CA VAL A 1009 12.84 32.38 24.30
C VAL A 1009 11.67 33.17 24.87
N SER A 1010 11.94 34.06 25.82
CA SER A 1010 10.90 34.94 26.39
C SER A 1010 11.30 36.41 26.31
N ASP A 1011 10.29 37.26 26.09
CA ASP A 1011 10.40 38.72 26.12
C ASP A 1011 10.01 39.29 27.50
N ASN A 1012 10.05 40.62 27.63
CA ASN A 1012 9.51 41.30 28.82
C ASN A 1012 8.65 42.54 28.49
N ASP A 1013 7.91 42.49 27.39
CA ASP A 1013 7.27 43.66 26.80
C ASP A 1013 5.99 44.14 27.50
N VAL A 1014 5.57 45.38 27.17
CA VAL A 1014 4.47 46.12 27.84
C VAL A 1014 3.09 45.63 27.37
N GLY A 1015 2.87 44.33 27.50
CA GLY A 1015 1.61 43.58 27.34
C GLY A 1015 1.54 42.36 28.26
N GLY A 1016 2.66 42.03 28.93
CA GLY A 1016 2.91 40.75 29.61
C GLY A 1016 4.03 40.02 28.86
N ALA A 1017 4.93 39.36 29.60
CA ALA A 1017 5.99 38.56 28.98
C ALA A 1017 5.35 37.40 28.21
N LEU A 1018 5.67 37.29 26.92
CA LEU A 1018 5.31 36.12 26.12
C LEU A 1018 6.55 35.24 25.94
N THR A 1019 6.31 33.93 25.91
CA THR A 1019 7.33 32.91 25.68
C THR A 1019 7.04 32.26 24.33
N SER A 1020 8.07 32.04 23.54
CA SER A 1020 8.00 31.29 22.29
C SER A 1020 7.53 29.85 22.55
N ALA A 1021 7.08 29.18 21.50
CA ALA A 1021 7.16 27.72 21.50
C ALA A 1021 8.63 27.30 21.70
N ALA A 1022 8.86 26.13 22.32
CA ALA A 1022 10.21 25.59 22.40
C ALA A 1022 10.71 25.29 20.97
N ALA A 1023 11.98 25.55 20.72
CA ALA A 1023 12.64 25.17 19.47
C ALA A 1023 13.71 24.13 19.76
N ASP A 1024 13.79 23.13 18.89
CA ASP A 1024 14.74 22.04 19.02
C ASP A 1024 16.09 22.36 18.39
N VAL A 1025 17.13 21.96 19.10
CA VAL A 1025 18.47 21.83 18.56
C VAL A 1025 18.71 20.34 18.34
N SER A 1026 18.63 19.93 17.08
CA SER A 1026 18.93 18.56 16.66
C SER A 1026 20.44 18.41 16.47
N VAL A 1027 21.06 17.53 17.24
CA VAL A 1027 22.45 17.15 17.09
C VAL A 1027 22.53 15.85 16.30
N ASN A 1028 23.13 15.91 15.12
CA ASN A 1028 23.40 14.74 14.29
C ASN A 1028 24.79 14.19 14.63
N ILE A 1029 24.83 13.03 15.26
CA ILE A 1029 26.07 12.32 15.59
C ILE A 1029 26.45 11.46 14.39
N VAL A 1030 27.65 11.66 13.87
CA VAL A 1030 28.21 10.92 12.74
C VAL A 1030 29.37 10.04 13.20
N GLN A 1031 29.70 9.01 12.41
CA GLN A 1031 30.78 8.10 12.76
C GLN A 1031 32.14 8.83 12.79
N ALA A 1032 32.97 8.52 13.78
CA ALA A 1032 34.32 9.09 13.88
C ALA A 1032 35.28 8.47 12.85
N VAL A 1033 34.93 7.31 12.30
CA VAL A 1033 35.67 6.56 11.27
C VAL A 1033 34.66 5.80 10.40
N GLU A 1034 34.87 5.70 9.09
CA GLU A 1034 33.99 4.96 8.18
C GLU A 1034 33.96 3.45 8.48
N ASP A 1035 32.90 2.77 8.06
CA ASP A 1035 32.76 1.31 8.11
C ASP A 1035 33.98 0.58 7.55
N GLY A 1036 34.47 -0.37 8.34
CA GLY A 1036 35.61 -1.20 7.97
C GLY A 1036 36.91 -0.41 7.74
N ALA A 1037 37.00 0.83 8.22
CA ALA A 1037 38.16 1.70 8.04
C ALA A 1037 39.00 1.84 9.32
N VAL A 1038 40.25 2.27 9.14
CA VAL A 1038 41.20 2.53 10.23
C VAL A 1038 41.97 3.81 9.95
N THR A 1039 41.88 4.76 10.87
CA THR A 1039 42.50 6.09 10.77
C THR A 1039 43.30 6.44 12.02
N ILE A 1040 44.29 7.31 11.88
CA ILE A 1040 44.99 7.92 13.03
C ILE A 1040 45.01 9.43 12.86
N ASP A 1041 44.65 10.15 13.90
CA ASP A 1041 44.60 11.62 13.88
C ASP A 1041 45.94 12.25 14.30
N SER A 1042 45.95 13.58 14.42
CA SER A 1042 47.12 14.35 14.84
C SER A 1042 47.47 14.20 16.32
N ASP A 1043 46.52 13.76 17.13
CA ASP A 1043 46.64 13.64 18.58
C ASP A 1043 47.12 12.24 19.00
N GLY A 1044 47.16 11.30 18.05
CA GLY A 1044 47.69 9.95 18.21
C GLY A 1044 46.63 8.90 18.46
N ILE A 1045 45.34 9.24 18.29
CA ILE A 1045 44.22 8.34 18.53
C ILE A 1045 44.02 7.47 17.28
N LEU A 1046 44.14 6.15 17.45
CA LEU A 1046 43.90 5.17 16.40
C LEU A 1046 42.43 4.75 16.43
N ARG A 1047 41.65 5.18 15.44
CA ARG A 1047 40.22 4.89 15.28
C ARG A 1047 40.00 3.70 14.35
N ILE A 1048 39.11 2.78 14.75
CA ILE A 1048 38.83 1.53 14.04
C ILE A 1048 37.31 1.32 13.98
N GLY A 1049 36.74 1.38 12.79
CA GLY A 1049 35.33 1.08 12.56
C GLY A 1049 35.15 -0.35 12.08
N GLY A 1050 34.31 -1.12 12.78
CA GLY A 1050 33.67 -2.31 12.24
C GLY A 1050 32.74 -1.98 11.08
N THR A 1051 32.05 -2.99 10.60
CA THR A 1051 30.99 -2.93 9.59
C THR A 1051 29.64 -3.16 10.27
N THR A 1052 28.54 -3.11 9.53
CA THR A 1052 27.19 -3.34 10.06
C THR A 1052 26.85 -4.83 10.28
N GLY A 1053 27.83 -5.72 10.41
CA GLY A 1053 27.56 -7.14 10.65
C GLY A 1053 28.75 -7.86 11.29
N ASN A 1054 28.51 -9.08 11.82
CA ASN A 1054 29.45 -9.82 12.68
C ASN A 1054 30.94 -9.67 12.30
N ASP A 1055 31.66 -8.86 13.06
CA ASP A 1055 33.03 -8.48 12.78
C ASP A 1055 34.06 -9.23 13.60
N ARG A 1056 35.24 -9.38 13.01
CA ARG A 1056 36.45 -9.86 13.69
C ARG A 1056 37.53 -8.81 13.62
N ILE A 1057 37.49 -7.89 14.57
CA ILE A 1057 38.48 -6.83 14.73
C ILE A 1057 39.63 -7.37 15.60
N LEU A 1058 40.83 -7.42 15.02
CA LEU A 1058 42.04 -7.81 15.72
C LEU A 1058 43.10 -6.73 15.57
N VAL A 1059 43.59 -6.21 16.69
CA VAL A 1059 44.72 -5.28 16.72
C VAL A 1059 45.89 -5.97 17.39
N THR A 1060 47.01 -6.08 16.68
CA THR A 1060 48.23 -6.67 17.26
C THR A 1060 49.48 -5.87 16.98
N ARG A 1061 50.43 -5.95 17.92
CA ARG A 1061 51.77 -5.42 17.74
C ARG A 1061 52.73 -6.47 17.18
N SER A 1062 53.39 -6.11 16.09
CA SER A 1062 54.50 -6.90 15.57
C SER A 1062 55.72 -6.83 16.50
N LEU A 1063 56.08 -7.95 17.14
CA LEU A 1063 57.27 -8.05 17.99
C LEU A 1063 58.60 -7.84 17.23
N PHE A 1064 58.59 -7.94 15.90
CA PHE A 1064 59.78 -7.75 15.05
C PHE A 1064 59.97 -6.30 14.58
N THR A 1065 58.87 -5.57 14.37
CA THR A 1065 58.91 -4.21 13.79
C THR A 1065 58.47 -3.13 14.77
N GLY A 1066 57.82 -3.49 15.88
CA GLY A 1066 57.25 -2.57 16.87
C GLY A 1066 56.00 -1.83 16.38
N GLN A 1067 55.51 -2.13 15.17
CA GLN A 1067 54.34 -1.51 14.58
C GLN A 1067 53.05 -2.25 14.95
N LEU A 1068 51.97 -1.48 15.11
CA LEU A 1068 50.61 -1.97 15.20
C LEU A 1068 50.07 -2.31 13.81
N ARG A 1069 49.14 -3.25 13.81
CA ARG A 1069 48.45 -3.78 12.64
C ARG A 1069 47.02 -4.10 13.05
N THR A 1070 46.08 -3.72 12.20
CA THR A 1070 44.65 -3.99 12.38
C THR A 1070 44.18 -4.94 11.30
N TRP A 1071 43.36 -5.91 11.69
CA TRP A 1071 42.64 -6.80 10.80
C TRP A 1071 41.15 -6.71 11.10
N ILE A 1072 40.34 -6.66 10.04
CA ILE A 1072 38.88 -6.74 10.10
C ILE A 1072 38.49 -7.90 9.19
N ASN A 1073 37.73 -8.87 9.72
CA ASN A 1073 37.29 -10.07 8.99
C ASN A 1073 38.42 -10.84 8.29
N GLY A 1074 39.59 -10.88 8.93
CA GLY A 1074 40.80 -11.55 8.43
C GLY A 1074 41.56 -10.77 7.36
N GLN A 1075 41.04 -9.64 6.89
CA GLN A 1075 41.73 -8.74 5.98
C GLN A 1075 42.49 -7.67 6.76
N ARG A 1076 43.70 -7.32 6.30
CA ARG A 1076 44.49 -6.27 6.94
C ARG A 1076 44.04 -4.90 6.43
N VAL A 1077 43.62 -4.04 7.36
CA VAL A 1077 43.08 -2.70 7.09
C VAL A 1077 43.99 -1.64 7.70
N GLY A 1078 44.08 -0.47 7.06
CA GLY A 1078 44.74 0.70 7.62
C GLY A 1078 46.28 0.77 7.54
N PRO A 1079 46.85 1.90 7.99
CA PRO A 1079 48.28 2.13 7.95
C PRO A 1079 49.06 1.32 8.98
N ALA A 1080 50.35 1.19 8.72
CA ALA A 1080 51.32 0.58 9.61
C ALA A 1080 51.81 1.59 10.67
N VAL A 1081 51.14 1.69 11.82
CA VAL A 1081 51.45 2.72 12.83
C VAL A 1081 52.51 2.21 13.82
N ALA A 1082 53.47 3.04 14.24
CA ALA A 1082 54.38 2.65 15.32
C ALA A 1082 53.63 2.73 16.65
N ALA A 1083 53.76 1.71 17.51
CA ALA A 1083 53.06 1.68 18.80
C ALA A 1083 53.45 2.83 19.77
N ALA A 1084 54.52 3.58 19.48
CA ALA A 1084 54.90 4.75 20.27
C ALA A 1084 54.26 6.06 19.78
N ASP A 1085 53.63 6.03 18.60
CA ASP A 1085 52.92 7.16 18.00
C ASP A 1085 51.41 7.07 18.26
N VAL A 1086 50.96 6.01 18.94
CA VAL A 1086 49.57 5.81 19.35
C VAL A 1086 49.45 6.17 20.83
N SER A 1087 48.65 7.17 21.14
CA SER A 1087 48.31 7.55 22.51
C SER A 1087 47.18 6.67 23.03
N GLU A 1088 46.17 6.41 22.19
CA GLU A 1088 44.94 5.70 22.56
C GLU A 1088 44.38 4.93 21.34
N ILE A 1089 43.59 3.90 21.59
CA ILE A 1089 42.87 3.16 20.54
C ILE A 1089 41.38 3.21 20.80
N HIS A 1090 40.63 3.70 19.81
CA HIS A 1090 39.18 3.70 19.82
C HIS A 1090 38.67 2.69 18.79
N ALA A 1091 37.87 1.72 19.22
CA ALA A 1091 37.35 0.68 18.36
C ALA A 1091 35.84 0.51 18.56
N TRP A 1092 35.11 0.45 17.45
CA TRP A 1092 33.66 0.25 17.43
C TRP A 1092 33.35 -1.03 16.64
N GLY A 1093 32.71 -2.03 17.26
CA GLY A 1093 32.22 -3.24 16.59
C GLY A 1093 31.02 -2.92 15.70
N ARG A 1094 30.07 -2.16 16.26
CA ARG A 1094 28.81 -1.68 15.64
C ARG A 1094 27.73 -2.75 15.70
N GLU A 1095 26.93 -2.92 14.66
CA GLU A 1095 25.90 -3.94 14.63
C GLU A 1095 26.49 -5.29 14.26
N GLY A 1096 26.09 -6.34 14.97
CA GLY A 1096 26.59 -7.69 14.78
C GLY A 1096 27.11 -8.31 16.08
N ASN A 1097 27.24 -9.64 16.09
CA ASN A 1097 27.95 -10.35 17.15
C ASN A 1097 29.45 -10.31 16.87
N ASP A 1098 30.09 -9.31 17.44
CA ASP A 1098 31.44 -8.92 17.11
C ASP A 1098 32.46 -9.58 18.02
N LYS A 1099 33.66 -9.70 17.48
CA LYS A 1099 34.81 -10.19 18.20
C LYS A 1099 35.95 -9.21 18.06
N ILE A 1100 36.08 -8.36 19.08
CA ILE A 1100 37.10 -7.33 19.16
C ILE A 1100 38.20 -7.81 20.11
N ILE A 1101 39.44 -7.82 19.62
CA ILE A 1101 40.59 -8.25 20.41
C ILE A 1101 41.74 -7.27 20.19
N VAL A 1102 42.17 -6.61 21.26
CA VAL A 1102 43.35 -5.75 21.27
C VAL A 1102 44.45 -6.42 22.09
N LEU A 1103 45.62 -6.68 21.50
CA LEU A 1103 46.71 -7.40 22.18
C LEU A 1103 48.09 -6.82 21.85
N GLY A 1104 48.92 -6.60 22.86
CA GLY A 1104 50.31 -6.26 22.63
C GLY A 1104 50.56 -4.78 22.36
N VAL A 1105 49.56 -3.90 22.51
CA VAL A 1105 49.61 -2.53 21.97
C VAL A 1105 50.20 -1.53 22.97
N GLY A 1106 49.83 -1.61 24.25
CA GLY A 1106 50.36 -0.79 25.34
C GLY A 1106 49.95 0.68 25.33
N ALA A 1107 48.77 0.95 24.79
CA ALA A 1107 48.01 2.20 24.86
C ALA A 1107 46.69 1.90 25.58
N ASP A 1108 46.10 2.92 26.20
CA ASP A 1108 44.77 2.83 26.81
C ASP A 1108 43.73 2.69 25.69
N THR A 1109 42.64 1.94 25.93
CA THR A 1109 41.67 1.65 24.87
C THR A 1109 40.24 1.98 25.27
N LEU A 1110 39.52 2.59 24.34
CA LEU A 1110 38.08 2.77 24.37
C LEU A 1110 37.48 1.79 23.36
N ILE A 1111 36.70 0.83 23.83
CA ILE A 1111 36.11 -0.19 22.96
C ILE A 1111 34.60 -0.21 23.16
N HIS A 1112 33.87 -0.10 22.06
CA HIS A 1112 32.43 -0.32 22.01
C HIS A 1112 32.17 -1.60 21.21
N GLY A 1113 31.53 -2.59 21.84
CA GLY A 1113 31.01 -3.78 21.16
C GLY A 1113 29.95 -3.36 20.15
N GLY A 1114 28.90 -2.72 20.64
CA GLY A 1114 27.81 -2.20 19.81
C GLY A 1114 26.55 -3.03 20.04
N ALA A 1115 25.80 -3.34 18.99
CA ALA A 1115 24.57 -4.12 19.09
C ALA A 1115 24.81 -5.56 18.65
N GLY A 1116 24.64 -6.53 19.54
CA GLY A 1116 24.83 -7.94 19.30
C GLY A 1116 25.37 -8.65 20.54
N ASN A 1117 25.61 -9.97 20.46
CA ASN A 1117 26.27 -10.69 21.56
C ASN A 1117 27.78 -10.69 21.32
N ASP A 1118 28.42 -9.67 21.83
CA ASP A 1118 29.79 -9.34 21.52
C ASP A 1118 30.77 -10.07 22.43
N ARG A 1119 31.99 -10.19 21.91
CA ARG A 1119 33.13 -10.69 22.66
C ARG A 1119 34.29 -9.75 22.50
N VAL A 1120 34.47 -8.93 23.54
CA VAL A 1120 35.52 -7.92 23.60
C VAL A 1120 36.62 -8.33 24.57
N ILE A 1121 37.87 -8.14 24.16
CA ILE A 1121 39.06 -8.40 24.97
C ILE A 1121 40.00 -7.19 24.86
N GLY A 1122 40.18 -6.48 25.98
CA GLY A 1122 41.15 -5.40 26.17
C GLY A 1122 42.60 -5.88 26.21
N ASP A 1123 43.53 -4.95 26.36
CA ASP A 1123 44.97 -5.19 26.35
C ASP A 1123 45.55 -5.41 27.76
N TYR A 1124 46.55 -4.62 28.16
CA TYR A 1124 47.22 -4.73 29.46
C TYR A 1124 47.42 -3.37 30.14
N ARG A 1125 46.64 -2.39 29.70
CA ARG A 1125 46.55 -1.04 30.22
C ARG A 1125 45.10 -0.80 30.66
N SER A 1126 44.85 0.32 31.31
CA SER A 1126 43.50 0.68 31.76
C SER A 1126 42.59 0.89 30.55
N ASP A 1127 41.65 -0.02 30.39
CA ASP A 1127 40.73 -0.05 29.26
C ASP A 1127 39.32 0.34 29.70
N LEU A 1128 38.63 1.08 28.83
CA LEU A 1128 37.21 1.40 28.96
C LEU A 1128 36.44 0.60 27.90
N ILE A 1129 35.67 -0.38 28.36
CA ILE A 1129 34.98 -1.34 27.47
C ILE A 1129 33.48 -1.25 27.69
N PHE A 1130 32.74 -0.92 26.65
CA PHE A 1130 31.28 -0.97 26.58
C PHE A 1130 30.88 -2.18 25.74
N GLY A 1131 30.04 -3.06 26.29
CA GLY A 1131 29.44 -4.17 25.55
C GLY A 1131 28.41 -3.64 24.57
N GLY A 1132 27.41 -2.94 25.10
CA GLY A 1132 26.37 -2.32 24.29
C GLY A 1132 25.08 -3.09 24.46
N ALA A 1133 24.37 -3.41 23.39
CA ALA A 1133 23.10 -4.12 23.48
C ALA A 1133 23.27 -5.60 23.13
N GLY A 1134 23.02 -6.50 24.08
CA GLY A 1134 23.03 -7.95 23.86
C GLY A 1134 23.74 -8.68 24.99
N ASN A 1135 23.85 -10.02 24.91
CA ASN A 1135 24.48 -10.79 26.00
C ASN A 1135 25.99 -10.87 25.79
N ASP A 1136 26.71 -9.86 26.26
CA ASP A 1136 28.10 -9.66 25.93
C ASP A 1136 29.05 -10.43 26.82
N ARG A 1137 30.29 -10.56 26.33
CA ARG A 1137 31.40 -11.16 27.08
C ARG A 1137 32.61 -10.25 27.01
N LEU A 1138 32.79 -9.45 28.05
CA LEU A 1138 33.84 -8.44 28.13
C LEU A 1138 34.95 -8.93 29.05
N PHE A 1139 36.19 -8.79 28.60
CA PHE A 1139 37.40 -9.16 29.35
C PHE A 1139 38.38 -7.97 29.37
N GLY A 1140 38.63 -7.40 30.55
CA GLY A 1140 39.54 -6.25 30.73
C GLY A 1140 41.02 -6.64 30.55
N SER A 1141 41.37 -7.83 31.06
CA SER A 1141 42.68 -8.47 30.96
C SER A 1141 43.68 -8.01 32.04
N PHE A 1142 44.56 -7.04 31.81
CA PHE A 1142 45.48 -6.54 32.85
C PHE A 1142 45.38 -5.01 32.87
N GLY A 1143 45.49 -4.39 34.04
CA GLY A 1143 45.26 -2.94 34.15
C GLY A 1143 44.07 -2.70 35.06
N ASP A 1144 43.87 -1.43 35.43
CA ASP A 1144 42.68 -1.05 36.19
C ASP A 1144 41.63 -0.69 35.15
N ASP A 1145 40.71 -1.61 34.86
CA ASP A 1145 39.78 -1.52 33.73
C ASP A 1145 38.38 -1.11 34.18
N MET A 1146 37.62 -0.47 33.29
CA MET A 1146 36.19 -0.25 33.49
C MET A 1146 35.40 -0.95 32.38
N LEU A 1147 34.62 -1.96 32.78
CA LEU A 1147 33.78 -2.76 31.89
C LEU A 1147 32.32 -2.47 32.18
N VAL A 1148 31.60 -2.06 31.15
CA VAL A 1148 30.18 -1.77 31.20
C VAL A 1148 29.48 -2.72 30.26
N GLY A 1149 28.65 -3.61 30.81
CA GLY A 1149 27.90 -4.61 30.04
C GLY A 1149 26.95 -3.94 29.05
N GLY A 1150 26.13 -3.02 29.54
CA GLY A 1150 25.08 -2.40 28.74
C GLY A 1150 23.75 -3.11 28.93
N ALA A 1151 22.96 -3.23 27.86
CA ALA A 1151 21.65 -3.87 27.90
C ALA A 1151 21.78 -5.41 27.93
N ASP A 1152 20.77 -6.09 28.47
CA ASP A 1152 20.70 -7.56 28.57
C ASP A 1152 21.68 -8.23 29.57
N VAL A 1153 21.99 -9.52 29.41
CA VAL A 1153 22.69 -10.33 30.42
C VAL A 1153 24.14 -10.58 30.03
N ASP A 1154 25.00 -9.72 30.58
CA ASP A 1154 26.43 -9.73 30.27
C ASP A 1154 27.26 -10.62 31.18
N LYS A 1155 28.46 -10.94 30.69
CA LYS A 1155 29.53 -11.58 31.46
C LYS A 1155 30.78 -10.73 31.42
N LEU A 1156 31.04 -10.07 32.54
CA LEU A 1156 32.17 -9.18 32.71
C LEU A 1156 33.29 -9.86 33.49
N PHE A 1157 34.52 -9.72 33.01
CA PHE A 1157 35.71 -10.26 33.65
C PHE A 1157 36.85 -9.22 33.61
N GLY A 1158 36.97 -8.39 34.65
CA GLY A 1158 38.06 -7.40 34.76
C GLY A 1158 39.44 -8.05 34.70
N SER A 1159 39.59 -9.19 35.41
CA SER A 1159 40.78 -10.04 35.43
C SER A 1159 41.88 -9.54 36.37
N PHE A 1160 42.93 -8.86 35.92
CA PHE A 1160 44.06 -8.47 36.79
C PHE A 1160 44.22 -6.95 36.92
N GLY A 1161 43.77 -6.41 38.04
CA GLY A 1161 43.92 -5.01 38.43
C GLY A 1161 42.80 -4.63 39.38
N ASP A 1162 42.67 -3.34 39.66
CA ASP A 1162 41.54 -2.81 40.43
C ASP A 1162 40.45 -2.35 39.44
N ASP A 1163 39.57 -3.29 39.08
CA ASP A 1163 38.60 -3.12 37.99
C ASP A 1163 37.22 -2.64 38.48
N ILE A 1164 36.52 -1.86 37.64
CA ILE A 1164 35.10 -1.52 37.78
C ILE A 1164 34.27 -2.36 36.82
N LEU A 1165 33.37 -3.20 37.34
CA LEU A 1165 32.46 -4.00 36.52
C LEU A 1165 31.02 -3.54 36.73
N ILE A 1166 30.42 -3.01 35.68
CA ILE A 1166 29.05 -2.49 35.67
C ILE A 1166 28.23 -3.39 34.74
N GLY A 1167 27.56 -4.39 35.32
CA GLY A 1167 26.80 -5.40 34.57
C GLY A 1167 25.48 -4.94 33.96
N GLY A 1168 25.29 -3.63 33.77
CA GLY A 1168 24.06 -3.06 33.24
C GLY A 1168 24.31 -1.71 32.59
N GLU A 1169 23.26 -1.08 32.08
CA GLU A 1169 23.37 0.23 31.41
C GLU A 1169 23.81 1.34 32.36
N LEU A 1170 24.77 2.14 31.92
CA LEU A 1170 25.01 3.47 32.48
C LEU A 1170 23.99 4.45 31.91
N SER A 1171 23.62 5.47 32.70
CA SER A 1171 22.81 6.55 32.16
C SER A 1171 23.52 7.15 30.96
N GLU A 1172 22.84 7.17 29.81
CA GLU A 1172 23.37 7.69 28.53
C GLU A 1172 23.82 9.17 28.60
N THR A 1173 23.55 9.85 29.72
CA THR A 1173 23.99 11.24 29.95
C THR A 1173 25.43 11.37 30.48
N LEU A 1174 26.08 10.26 30.85
CA LEU A 1174 27.50 10.24 31.26
C LEU A 1174 28.42 10.27 30.05
N VAL A 1175 29.54 10.95 30.18
CA VAL A 1175 30.47 11.24 29.09
C VAL A 1175 31.72 10.37 29.19
N ALA A 1176 32.26 9.90 28.05
CA ALA A 1176 33.42 8.99 28.02
C ALA A 1176 34.66 9.58 28.70
N ASP A 1177 34.93 10.88 28.52
CA ASP A 1177 36.06 11.57 29.14
C ASP A 1177 35.96 11.61 30.66
N ASP A 1178 34.77 11.83 31.23
CA ASP A 1178 34.56 11.82 32.69
C ASP A 1178 34.84 10.43 33.28
N LEU A 1179 34.51 9.38 32.52
CA LEU A 1179 34.75 7.99 32.89
C LEU A 1179 36.23 7.62 32.78
N HIS A 1180 36.92 8.12 31.75
CA HIS A 1180 38.35 7.95 31.57
C HIS A 1180 39.16 8.69 32.64
N ASP A 1181 38.81 9.95 32.93
CA ASP A 1181 39.41 10.75 34.01
C ASP A 1181 39.17 10.14 35.39
N ALA A 1182 38.00 9.53 35.60
CA ALA A 1182 37.70 8.80 36.83
C ALA A 1182 38.59 7.57 36.98
N LEU A 1183 38.82 6.80 35.91
CA LEU A 1183 39.71 5.63 35.89
C LEU A 1183 41.17 6.03 36.18
N ASP A 1184 41.63 7.10 35.53
CA ASP A 1184 42.97 7.67 35.74
C ASP A 1184 43.17 8.15 37.18
N GLN A 1185 42.20 8.89 37.75
CA GLN A 1185 42.26 9.35 39.14
C GLN A 1185 42.20 8.19 40.15
N TRP A 1186 41.48 7.12 39.83
CA TRP A 1186 41.38 5.94 40.68
C TRP A 1186 42.71 5.18 40.72
N SER A 1187 43.38 5.07 39.57
CA SER A 1187 44.70 4.43 39.43
C SER A 1187 45.83 5.19 40.14
N GLU A 1188 45.73 6.53 40.26
CA GLU A 1188 46.79 7.35 40.86
C GLU A 1188 46.67 7.56 42.38
N GLU A 1189 45.46 7.68 42.96
CA GLU A 1189 45.29 8.12 44.35
C GLU A 1189 44.54 7.18 45.30
N GLY A 1190 43.89 6.10 44.84
CA GLY A 1190 43.14 5.19 45.73
C GLY A 1190 42.20 5.95 46.68
N LEU A 1191 41.23 6.67 46.11
CA LEU A 1191 40.44 7.66 46.84
C LEU A 1191 39.54 7.03 47.93
N ILE A 1192 39.65 7.59 49.14
CA ILE A 1192 38.69 7.42 50.23
C ILE A 1192 37.43 8.23 49.93
N SER A 1193 36.28 7.56 49.91
CA SER A 1193 34.94 8.10 49.67
C SER A 1193 34.63 9.39 50.45
N GLU A 1194 34.28 10.46 49.74
CA GLU A 1194 33.35 11.49 50.25
C GLU A 1194 32.60 12.31 49.16
N ASP A 1195 32.93 12.20 47.86
CA ASP A 1195 32.31 13.04 46.81
C ASP A 1195 31.42 12.33 45.74
N LEU A 1196 30.90 11.12 46.02
CA LEU A 1196 29.79 10.53 45.25
C LEU A 1196 28.56 10.41 46.16
N ALA A 1197 27.82 11.50 46.24
CA ALA A 1197 26.67 11.65 47.11
C ALA A 1197 25.35 11.58 46.32
N ASP A 1198 24.89 10.38 45.94
CA ASP A 1198 23.45 10.09 45.78
C ASP A 1198 22.97 8.62 45.68
N GLY A 1199 23.78 7.55 45.86
CA GLY A 1199 23.11 6.26 46.12
C GLY A 1199 23.85 4.92 46.14
N VAL A 1200 24.47 4.57 47.29
CA VAL A 1200 24.34 3.26 48.01
C VAL A 1200 24.97 1.99 47.34
N LEU A 1201 25.82 1.11 47.92
CA LEU A 1201 26.36 0.83 49.28
C LEU A 1201 27.54 -0.22 49.29
N ASP A 1202 28.54 -0.01 50.18
CA ASP A 1202 29.17 -0.90 51.23
C ASP A 1202 28.94 -2.45 51.15
N ASP A 1203 29.90 -3.37 50.87
CA ASP A 1203 31.21 -3.84 51.45
C ASP A 1203 31.26 -4.62 52.80
N ALA A 1204 30.49 -5.71 52.96
CA ALA A 1204 30.91 -6.74 53.94
C ALA A 1204 30.39 -8.19 53.75
N ALA A 1205 29.75 -8.56 52.64
CA ALA A 1205 29.07 -9.86 52.56
C ALA A 1205 29.21 -10.68 51.27
N PHE A 1206 30.04 -10.29 50.30
CA PHE A 1206 30.10 -10.98 49.00
C PHE A 1206 31.36 -11.85 48.75
N ASP A 1207 32.28 -11.88 49.70
CA ASP A 1207 33.49 -12.70 49.63
C ASP A 1207 33.19 -14.20 49.84
N ARG A 1208 32.61 -14.87 48.83
CA ARG A 1208 32.57 -16.35 48.70
C ARG A 1208 31.98 -16.95 47.40
N VAL A 1209 32.13 -16.37 46.20
CA VAL A 1209 31.69 -17.10 44.98
C VAL A 1209 32.65 -17.08 43.78
N PHE A 1210 33.51 -16.08 43.59
CA PHE A 1210 34.43 -16.07 42.42
C PHE A 1210 35.88 -15.82 42.85
N GLY A 1211 36.78 -16.71 42.45
CA GLY A 1211 38.19 -16.71 42.87
C GLY A 1211 39.09 -15.83 42.01
N GLY A 1212 38.87 -14.52 42.02
CA GLY A 1212 39.83 -13.49 41.57
C GLY A 1212 40.67 -12.96 42.74
N PHE A 1213 41.83 -12.38 42.47
CA PHE A 1213 42.60 -11.61 43.45
C PHE A 1213 42.37 -10.12 43.13
N GLY A 1214 41.48 -9.47 43.87
CA GLY A 1214 41.10 -8.06 43.73
C GLY A 1214 39.75 -7.86 44.44
N ASP A 1215 39.52 -6.69 45.05
CA ASP A 1215 38.26 -6.37 45.74
C ASP A 1215 37.28 -5.74 44.72
N ASP A 1216 36.67 -6.57 43.86
CA ASP A 1216 35.76 -6.14 42.78
C ASP A 1216 34.31 -5.90 43.29
N TRP A 1217 33.77 -4.69 43.06
CA TRP A 1217 32.45 -4.26 43.52
C TRP A 1217 31.37 -4.54 42.45
N ASN A 1218 30.38 -5.37 42.76
CA ASN A 1218 29.20 -5.64 41.92
C ASN A 1218 27.96 -4.96 42.50
N GLY A 1219 27.47 -3.90 41.84
CA GLY A 1219 26.15 -3.31 42.09
C GLY A 1219 25.10 -3.97 41.18
N VAL A 1220 24.15 -4.70 41.75
CA VAL A 1220 22.99 -5.23 41.02
C VAL A 1220 21.75 -4.41 41.36
N SER A 1221 21.07 -3.87 40.35
CA SER A 1221 19.63 -3.53 40.43
C SER A 1221 18.89 -4.01 39.19
#